data_AF-A0A4R5Y9E8-F1
#
_entry.id   AF-A0A4R5Y9E8-F1
#
_cell.length_a   1.000
_cell.length_b   1.000
_cell.length_c   1.000
_cell.angle_alpha   90.00
_cell.angle_beta   90.00
_cell.angle_gamma   90.00
#
_symmetry.space_group_name_H-M   'P 1'
#
loop_
_entity.id
_entity.type
_entity.pdbx_description
1 polymer ?
#
loop_
_entity_poly.entity_id
_entity_poly.type
_entity_poly.pdbx_seq_one_letter_code
_entity_poly.pdbx_strand_id
1 'polypeptide(L)'
;MKGDSRKMHKIHKERLQVLPALTLAGLILTGTLAGAGPAMAEKSGGNPPDGPGTGSTLGQETYRPAYHFSPAKNWMNDPNGMVYHKGVYHLYYQHNPFGNTWGNMSWGHATSTDLVHWQEQPLAISTDDQEDVFSGSVVVDKGNSSGFGTVENPPLVAIYTSAYKHASPLSGLQAQSLAYSLDDGQTWTKYSANPVLNRNSANFRDPKVFWYTAPDGSGYWVMTAVEATDHKVLLYKSTNLKDWAPLSEFGPANATGGLWECPDLFPLAVDGDPNNIKWVMVVNINPGGVAGGSAGQYFVGSFDGTTFTSESTKPGDSLPAGTRIGGFNDGSYNGWTVNNEPGNWKNGPFADAPAAGTLPGQNIVSGFAGSGLVNSFNDGDWPLGTMSSPDFTVDSDYINFLVGGGQHPRVSDKLDNTPPPGHLLFDGFEVPDGTTLAEAGWTGTGDLAPSFQPATSGGDYYIGAKRINTFETGGAPGDERQGTLTSPEFTVSRNFVSLLVGGGHRTPETGQVLEAQLLVDGAVVRTLAGNDAGQLNWKGWDVSEFAGKQARLRIVDQATGGWGHLTLDHIMLTDQAAVPRSDETTVNLVVDGQVVRSTSGANSEVLDWASWDVAEFRGRSAHIRIVDNNRFGWGHILADEFIASAQPAKPRINTYDWLDYGRDYYASVSFGNMPDDKRVMLGWMNNWDYANAIPTFPWRSAMSLPREVGLTQTPAGPRLTQKAAKQVDGLAYAPSYTEAAGRALSPGTHALPSAASGQVQRIDVTFNPGTAAKSGITVLGDGASSTVIGYDAATQEVYIDRGNSGNVGFHPLFSSVDSAPVLVDAQGNVTLRIYVDRSSVEVFAQGGLRTITDQVFPAEGAGQVALFADGGTAHLKSLTVTPIKQAMFLESLKAVNAGGKARG
;
A
#
# COMPACT_ATOMS: atom_id res chain seq x y z
N MET A 1 96.09 10.09 5.29
CA MET A 1 95.47 11.43 5.27
C MET A 1 94.25 11.38 6.16
N LYS A 2 94.30 12.15 7.26
CA LYS A 2 93.31 12.47 8.34
C LYS A 2 91.94 11.76 8.22
N GLY A 3 91.47 10.86 9.09
CA GLY A 3 91.56 10.71 10.56
C GLY A 3 90.13 10.87 11.12
N ASP A 4 89.33 9.81 11.26
CA ASP A 4 89.23 8.78 12.32
C ASP A 4 88.44 9.19 13.59
N SER A 5 87.60 8.24 13.97
CA SER A 5 86.70 8.00 15.10
C SER A 5 86.93 8.71 16.46
N ARG A 6 85.79 8.85 17.16
CA ARG A 6 85.58 8.79 18.63
C ARG A 6 84.08 8.97 18.89
N LYS A 7 83.42 8.46 19.93
CA LYS A 7 83.58 7.33 20.87
C LYS A 7 82.27 7.31 21.69
N MET A 8 81.85 6.13 22.16
CA MET A 8 80.76 5.90 23.12
C MET A 8 80.82 6.80 24.39
N HIS A 9 79.68 7.11 25.01
CA HIS A 9 79.34 6.62 26.37
C HIS A 9 77.96 7.07 26.93
N LYS A 10 77.30 6.09 27.57
CA LYS A 10 76.46 6.13 28.79
C LYS A 10 75.15 6.94 28.84
N ILE A 11 74.06 6.17 28.79
CA ILE A 11 72.94 6.08 29.75
C ILE A 11 72.96 7.12 30.88
N HIS A 12 71.99 8.04 30.84
CA HIS A 12 71.16 8.52 31.96
C HIS A 12 69.94 9.24 31.35
N LYS A 13 68.72 8.70 31.57
CA LYS A 13 67.45 9.38 31.30
C LYS A 13 66.75 9.62 32.64
N GLU A 14 66.87 10.84 33.13
CA GLU A 14 66.01 11.50 34.12
C GLU A 14 65.43 12.72 33.39
N ARG A 15 64.22 13.24 33.61
CA ARG A 15 63.07 13.00 34.49
C ARG A 15 61.97 13.93 33.94
N LEU A 16 60.69 13.57 34.03
CA LEU A 16 59.74 14.33 34.86
C LEU A 16 58.45 13.53 35.10
N GLN A 17 57.85 13.78 36.26
CA GLN A 17 56.95 12.92 37.01
C GLN A 17 55.47 12.97 36.57
N VAL A 18 54.93 11.76 36.41
CA VAL A 18 53.65 11.14 36.84
C VAL A 18 52.74 11.93 37.82
N LEU A 19 51.44 12.06 37.47
CA LEU A 19 50.20 11.67 38.22
C LEU A 19 48.91 12.21 37.51
N PRO A 20 47.71 11.62 37.70
CA PRO A 20 47.21 10.35 37.17
C PRO A 20 46.11 10.51 36.08
N ALA A 21 45.84 9.41 35.38
CA ALA A 21 44.82 9.29 34.35
C ALA A 21 43.39 9.38 34.92
N LEU A 22 42.57 10.25 34.33
CA LEU A 22 41.11 10.14 34.29
C LEU A 22 40.69 9.80 32.86
N THR A 23 39.82 8.80 32.78
CA THR A 23 39.09 8.25 31.63
C THR A 23 38.64 9.30 30.60
N LEU A 24 39.13 9.16 29.37
CA LEU A 24 38.56 9.79 28.18
C LEU A 24 37.84 8.71 27.36
N ALA A 25 36.52 8.78 27.31
CA ALA A 25 35.67 7.93 26.50
C ALA A 25 35.94 8.22 25.02
N GLY A 26 36.53 7.24 24.32
CA GLY A 26 36.65 7.26 22.87
C GLY A 26 35.28 6.97 22.25
N LEU A 27 34.76 7.94 21.50
CA LEU A 27 33.61 7.77 20.62
C LEU A 27 34.02 6.79 19.51
N ILE A 28 33.53 5.55 19.59
CA ILE A 28 33.56 4.59 18.49
C ILE A 28 32.37 4.93 17.60
N LEU A 29 32.66 5.51 16.44
CA LEU A 29 31.70 5.70 15.36
C LEU A 29 31.31 4.32 14.81
N THR A 30 30.16 3.81 15.24
CA THR A 30 29.52 2.63 14.64
C THR A 30 28.67 3.11 13.48
N GLY A 31 29.12 2.84 12.26
CA GLY A 31 28.30 3.04 11.06
C GLY A 31 27.30 1.90 10.93
N THR A 32 26.07 2.10 11.39
CA THR A 32 24.92 1.26 11.05
C THR A 32 24.28 1.80 9.77
N LEU A 33 24.55 1.15 8.65
CA LEU A 33 23.72 1.23 7.45
C LEU A 33 22.45 0.41 7.72
N ALA A 34 21.40 1.07 8.23
CA ALA A 34 20.06 0.51 8.33
C ALA A 34 19.38 0.67 6.96
N GLY A 35 19.00 -0.45 6.35
CA GLY A 35 18.11 -0.45 5.19
C GLY A 35 16.76 0.13 5.58
N ALA A 36 16.22 0.99 4.73
CA ALA A 36 14.88 1.56 4.87
C ALA A 36 13.84 0.45 4.63
N GLY A 37 13.56 -0.34 5.66
CA GLY A 37 12.23 -0.89 5.88
C GLY A 37 11.41 0.16 6.65
N PRO A 38 10.09 0.23 6.49
CA PRO A 38 9.28 1.07 7.37
C PRO A 38 9.49 0.58 8.80
N ALA A 39 10.13 1.41 9.62
CA ALA A 39 10.37 1.11 11.03
C ALA A 39 9.03 1.14 11.78
N MET A 40 8.37 -0.02 11.91
CA MET A 40 7.36 -0.22 12.94
C MET A 40 8.10 -0.51 14.24
N ALA A 41 8.08 0.45 15.16
CA ALA A 41 8.54 0.24 16.53
C ALA A 41 7.64 -0.80 17.21
N GLU A 42 8.22 -1.94 17.62
CA GLU A 42 7.62 -2.83 18.61
C GLU A 42 7.48 -2.05 19.94
N LYS A 43 6.28 -1.50 20.17
CA LYS A 43 5.82 -1.18 21.53
C LYS A 43 4.79 -2.23 21.93
N SER A 44 5.13 -3.00 22.95
CA SER A 44 4.18 -3.81 23.69
C SER A 44 3.10 -2.91 24.30
N GLY A 45 1.90 -2.91 23.72
CA GLY A 45 0.80 -2.07 24.20
C GLY A 45 -0.54 -2.50 23.64
N GLY A 46 -1.47 -2.79 24.55
CA GLY A 46 -2.93 -2.72 24.36
C GLY A 46 -3.54 -3.75 23.43
N ASN A 47 -4.26 -4.72 23.99
CA ASN A 47 -5.29 -5.43 23.23
C ASN A 47 -6.23 -4.40 22.57
N PRO A 48 -6.61 -4.57 21.29
CA PRO A 48 -7.64 -3.74 20.69
C PRO A 48 -8.93 -3.85 21.52
N PRO A 49 -9.78 -2.80 21.53
CA PRO A 49 -11.06 -2.86 22.21
C PRO A 49 -11.83 -4.09 21.71
N ASP A 50 -12.38 -4.86 22.66
CA ASP A 50 -13.27 -5.98 22.37
C ASP A 50 -14.34 -5.49 21.40
N GLY A 51 -14.30 -5.98 20.15
CA GLY A 51 -15.38 -5.78 19.20
C GLY A 51 -16.71 -6.27 19.80
N PRO A 52 -17.86 -5.76 19.32
CA PRO A 52 -19.14 -6.16 19.87
C PRO A 52 -19.34 -7.68 19.73
N GLY A 53 -19.29 -8.38 20.86
CA GLY A 53 -19.78 -9.74 21.04
C GLY A 53 -18.74 -10.85 20.90
N THR A 54 -18.29 -11.37 22.03
CA THR A 54 -17.73 -12.73 22.23
C THR A 54 -18.78 -13.83 21.99
N GLY A 55 -19.57 -13.72 20.91
CA GLY A 55 -20.75 -14.57 20.65
C GLY A 55 -21.15 -14.82 19.20
N SER A 56 -20.37 -14.40 18.19
CA SER A 56 -20.64 -14.77 16.80
C SER A 56 -20.16 -16.20 16.51
N THR A 57 -20.97 -16.97 15.77
CA THR A 57 -20.57 -18.32 15.34
C THR A 57 -19.56 -18.21 14.19
N LEU A 58 -18.51 -19.03 14.22
CA LEU A 58 -17.56 -19.16 13.11
C LEU A 58 -18.28 -19.30 11.76
N GLY A 59 -18.01 -18.39 10.83
CA GLY A 59 -18.66 -18.31 9.51
C GLY A 59 -19.76 -17.25 9.40
N GLN A 60 -20.20 -16.66 10.53
CA GLN A 60 -21.26 -15.63 10.59
C GLN A 60 -20.76 -14.27 11.04
N GLU A 61 -19.46 -14.12 11.28
CA GLU A 61 -18.90 -12.85 11.67
C GLU A 61 -19.00 -11.83 10.53
N THR A 62 -19.11 -10.54 10.89
CA THR A 62 -19.14 -9.43 9.93
C THR A 62 -17.94 -9.53 8.98
N TYR A 63 -18.21 -9.37 7.68
CA TYR A 63 -17.20 -9.46 6.60
C TYR A 63 -16.61 -10.85 6.34
N ARG A 64 -16.97 -11.91 7.09
CA ARG A 64 -16.42 -13.25 6.89
C ARG A 64 -16.75 -13.77 5.49
N PRO A 65 -15.77 -14.03 4.60
CA PRO A 65 -16.06 -14.49 3.25
C PRO A 65 -16.85 -15.80 3.24
N ALA A 66 -17.78 -15.93 2.31
CA ALA A 66 -18.61 -17.12 2.17
C ALA A 66 -17.92 -18.23 1.35
N TYR A 67 -17.06 -17.87 0.40
CA TYR A 67 -16.42 -18.84 -0.50
C TYR A 67 -14.94 -18.57 -0.80
N HIS A 68 -14.33 -17.60 -0.10
CA HIS A 68 -12.88 -17.39 -0.09
C HIS A 68 -12.25 -17.99 1.16
N PHE A 69 -11.05 -18.57 1.04
CA PHE A 69 -10.36 -19.10 2.21
C PHE A 69 -9.94 -17.95 3.15
N SER A 70 -10.25 -18.11 4.44
CA SER A 70 -9.71 -17.30 5.55
C SER A 70 -9.46 -18.23 6.73
N PRO A 71 -8.41 -18.04 7.55
CA PRO A 71 -8.24 -18.85 8.75
C PRO A 71 -9.37 -18.60 9.74
N ALA A 72 -9.65 -19.56 10.62
CA ALA A 72 -10.67 -19.41 11.64
C ALA A 72 -10.43 -18.18 12.53
N LYS A 73 -9.16 -17.88 12.81
CA LYS A 73 -8.70 -16.73 13.58
C LYS A 73 -7.31 -16.29 13.13
N ASN A 74 -6.89 -15.15 13.65
CA ASN A 74 -5.56 -14.56 13.50
C ASN A 74 -5.19 -14.12 12.08
N TRP A 75 -3.94 -13.68 11.93
CA TRP A 75 -3.35 -13.14 10.72
C TRP A 75 -3.02 -14.21 9.68
N MET A 76 -3.32 -13.93 8.42
CA MET A 76 -2.80 -14.63 7.25
C MET A 76 -2.26 -13.64 6.21
N ASN A 77 -1.16 -14.00 5.55
CA ASN A 77 -0.73 -13.37 4.30
C ASN A 77 -0.51 -14.38 3.17
N ASP A 78 0.69 -14.45 2.61
CA ASP A 78 1.02 -15.11 1.34
C ASP A 78 0.57 -16.58 1.30
N PRO A 79 0.01 -17.04 0.16
CA PRO A 79 -0.14 -18.47 -0.07
C PRO A 79 1.23 -19.12 -0.22
N ASN A 80 1.44 -20.25 0.46
CA ASN A 80 2.68 -21.00 0.44
C ASN A 80 2.42 -22.46 0.11
N GLY A 81 3.47 -23.14 -0.33
CA GLY A 81 3.47 -24.60 -0.41
C GLY A 81 2.35 -25.22 -1.24
N MET A 82 1.69 -24.46 -2.11
CA MET A 82 0.48 -24.93 -2.78
C MET A 82 0.81 -26.11 -3.67
N VAL A 83 0.27 -27.28 -3.36
CA VAL A 83 0.59 -28.53 -4.04
C VAL A 83 -0.64 -29.41 -4.15
N TYR A 84 -0.83 -30.03 -5.30
CA TYR A 84 -1.81 -31.08 -5.47
C TYR A 84 -1.16 -32.44 -5.25
N HIS A 85 -1.69 -33.23 -4.31
CA HIS A 85 -1.14 -34.53 -3.96
C HIS A 85 -2.27 -35.51 -3.64
N LYS A 86 -2.24 -36.69 -4.28
CA LYS A 86 -3.21 -37.79 -4.07
C LYS A 86 -4.69 -37.37 -4.04
N GLY A 87 -5.11 -36.45 -4.91
CA GLY A 87 -6.51 -36.01 -4.97
C GLY A 87 -6.83 -34.78 -4.10
N VAL A 88 -5.86 -34.27 -3.35
CA VAL A 88 -6.02 -33.19 -2.38
C VAL A 88 -5.21 -31.98 -2.80
N TYR A 89 -5.84 -30.81 -2.77
CA TYR A 89 -5.20 -29.50 -2.85
C TYR A 89 -4.76 -29.10 -1.45
N HIS A 90 -3.46 -28.89 -1.26
CA HIS A 90 -2.90 -28.33 -0.05
C HIS A 90 -2.65 -26.84 -0.26
N LEU A 91 -3.16 -26.02 0.65
CA LEU A 91 -2.87 -24.60 0.77
C LEU A 91 -2.14 -24.40 2.09
N TYR A 92 -0.85 -24.08 2.04
CA TYR A 92 -0.16 -23.51 3.19
C TYR A 92 -0.20 -22.00 3.06
N TYR A 93 0.06 -21.28 4.14
CA TYR A 93 0.03 -19.82 4.12
C TYR A 93 0.84 -19.25 5.28
N GLN A 94 1.42 -18.07 5.07
CA GLN A 94 2.03 -17.31 6.16
C GLN A 94 0.97 -17.01 7.22
N HIS A 95 1.27 -17.35 8.47
CA HIS A 95 0.32 -17.31 9.57
C HIS A 95 0.99 -16.87 10.88
N ASN A 96 0.31 -16.01 11.63
CA ASN A 96 0.63 -15.76 13.05
C ASN A 96 -0.32 -16.58 13.94
N PRO A 97 0.12 -17.69 14.54
CA PRO A 97 -0.76 -18.49 15.40
C PRO A 97 -1.12 -17.81 16.73
N PHE A 98 -0.47 -16.69 17.07
CA PHE A 98 -0.60 -16.03 18.37
C PHE A 98 -1.27 -14.65 18.34
N GLY A 99 -1.57 -14.10 17.16
CA GLY A 99 -2.14 -12.76 17.07
C GLY A 99 -2.75 -12.42 15.72
N ASN A 100 -3.62 -11.40 15.71
CA ASN A 100 -4.33 -10.96 14.51
C ASN A 100 -3.55 -9.94 13.67
N THR A 101 -2.25 -9.74 13.95
CA THR A 101 -1.32 -8.89 13.20
C THR A 101 -0.11 -9.70 12.75
N TRP A 102 0.69 -9.14 11.85
CA TRP A 102 1.95 -9.78 11.45
C TRP A 102 2.91 -9.97 12.64
N GLY A 103 3.65 -11.09 12.65
CA GLY A 103 4.60 -11.52 13.68
C GLY A 103 4.57 -13.03 13.91
N ASN A 104 5.65 -13.63 14.45
CA ASN A 104 5.74 -15.08 14.73
C ASN A 104 5.43 -15.96 13.51
N MET A 105 5.99 -15.60 12.35
CA MET A 105 5.60 -16.18 11.07
C MET A 105 5.84 -17.68 11.03
N SER A 106 4.76 -18.39 10.78
CA SER A 106 4.65 -19.84 10.68
C SER A 106 3.88 -20.19 9.42
N TRP A 107 3.90 -21.46 8.99
CA TRP A 107 3.00 -21.93 7.94
C TRP A 107 1.73 -22.53 8.55
N GLY A 108 0.60 -21.86 8.33
CA GLY A 108 -0.73 -22.43 8.46
C GLY A 108 -1.00 -23.44 7.34
N HIS A 109 -2.08 -24.22 7.47
CA HIS A 109 -2.41 -25.28 6.52
C HIS A 109 -3.91 -25.46 6.39
N ALA A 110 -4.38 -25.59 5.15
CA ALA A 110 -5.72 -26.03 4.80
C ALA A 110 -5.67 -27.02 3.64
N THR A 111 -6.66 -27.90 3.57
CA THR A 111 -6.83 -28.86 2.48
C THR A 111 -8.20 -28.75 1.85
N SER A 112 -8.28 -29.07 0.57
CA SER A 112 -9.54 -29.16 -0.17
C SER A 112 -9.46 -30.28 -1.21
N THR A 113 -10.59 -30.85 -1.60
CA THR A 113 -10.69 -31.75 -2.75
C THR A 113 -11.23 -31.06 -4.00
N ASP A 114 -11.64 -29.80 -3.87
CA ASP A 114 -12.31 -29.06 -4.93
C ASP A 114 -11.97 -27.56 -4.99
N LEU A 115 -10.90 -27.13 -4.33
CA LEU A 115 -10.42 -25.73 -4.27
C LEU A 115 -11.38 -24.72 -3.61
N VAL A 116 -12.56 -25.12 -3.15
CA VAL A 116 -13.58 -24.19 -2.62
C VAL A 116 -14.10 -24.58 -1.24
N HIS A 117 -14.19 -25.88 -0.93
CA HIS A 117 -14.49 -26.36 0.42
C HIS A 117 -13.17 -26.65 1.13
N TRP A 118 -12.69 -25.68 1.89
CA TRP A 118 -11.43 -25.77 2.63
C TRP A 118 -11.66 -26.26 4.06
N GLN A 119 -10.83 -27.20 4.50
CA GLN A 119 -10.71 -27.63 5.87
C GLN A 119 -9.36 -27.16 6.43
N GLU A 120 -9.41 -26.27 7.41
CA GLU A 120 -8.22 -25.86 8.16
C GLU A 120 -7.64 -27.05 8.93
N GLN A 121 -6.33 -27.21 8.84
CA GLN A 121 -5.54 -28.28 9.44
C GLN A 121 -4.71 -27.73 10.60
N PRO A 122 -4.08 -28.59 11.43
CA PRO A 122 -3.08 -28.15 12.40
C PRO A 122 -1.96 -27.32 11.74
N LEU A 123 -1.33 -26.43 12.51
CA LEU A 123 -0.18 -25.64 12.07
C LEU A 123 0.91 -26.55 11.48
N ALA A 124 1.39 -26.25 10.28
CA ALA A 124 2.30 -27.12 9.54
C ALA A 124 3.76 -26.97 9.96
N ILE A 125 4.29 -25.74 9.88
CA ILE A 125 5.68 -25.44 10.25
C ILE A 125 5.67 -24.23 11.17
N SER A 126 6.04 -24.43 12.44
CA SER A 126 6.06 -23.35 13.42
C SER A 126 7.35 -22.53 13.35
N THR A 127 7.22 -21.24 13.67
CA THR A 127 8.33 -20.43 14.16
C THR A 127 8.92 -21.02 15.45
N ASP A 128 10.15 -20.61 15.78
CA ASP A 128 10.80 -20.87 17.05
C ASP A 128 11.70 -19.68 17.46
N ASP A 129 12.52 -19.87 18.48
CA ASP A 129 13.42 -18.82 19.00
C ASP A 129 14.52 -18.43 17.99
N GLN A 130 14.85 -19.32 17.04
CA GLN A 130 15.93 -19.14 16.07
C GLN A 130 15.46 -18.51 14.78
N GLU A 131 14.26 -18.83 14.31
CA GLU A 131 13.75 -18.39 13.01
C GLU A 131 12.23 -18.14 12.97
N ASP A 132 11.85 -17.16 12.16
CA ASP A 132 10.53 -17.10 11.54
C ASP A 132 10.57 -17.89 10.22
N VAL A 133 9.43 -18.53 9.89
CA VAL A 133 9.24 -19.34 8.68
C VAL A 133 8.52 -18.46 7.66
N PHE A 134 9.27 -17.97 6.68
CA PHE A 134 8.79 -17.12 5.61
C PHE A 134 8.33 -17.95 4.39
N SER A 135 7.83 -17.25 3.38
CA SER A 135 7.19 -17.82 2.20
C SER A 135 8.07 -18.82 1.44
N GLY A 136 7.42 -19.67 0.65
CA GLY A 136 8.07 -20.73 -0.10
C GLY A 136 7.11 -21.71 -0.76
N SER A 137 7.64 -22.85 -1.19
CA SER A 137 6.91 -23.83 -2.01
C SER A 137 7.07 -25.27 -1.50
N VAL A 138 6.21 -26.17 -1.98
CA VAL A 138 6.26 -27.60 -1.69
C VAL A 138 6.31 -28.37 -3.00
N VAL A 139 7.17 -29.39 -3.05
CA VAL A 139 7.27 -30.32 -4.17
C VAL A 139 7.01 -31.75 -3.72
N VAL A 140 6.51 -32.57 -4.65
CA VAL A 140 6.41 -34.03 -4.46
C VAL A 140 7.67 -34.66 -5.04
N ASP A 141 8.56 -35.14 -4.17
CA ASP A 141 9.83 -35.75 -4.57
C ASP A 141 9.64 -37.23 -4.92
N LYS A 142 8.96 -37.48 -6.05
CA LYS A 142 8.55 -38.82 -6.52
C LYS A 142 9.72 -39.82 -6.61
N GLY A 143 10.90 -39.33 -6.98
CA GLY A 143 12.11 -40.16 -7.12
C GLY A 143 12.89 -40.32 -5.82
N ASN A 144 12.44 -39.72 -4.72
CA ASN A 144 13.16 -39.63 -3.45
C ASN A 144 14.60 -39.10 -3.63
N SER A 145 14.76 -38.10 -4.51
CA SER A 145 16.06 -37.47 -4.79
C SER A 145 16.68 -36.81 -3.55
N SER A 146 15.84 -36.35 -2.62
CA SER A 146 16.25 -35.84 -1.32
C SER A 146 16.70 -36.91 -0.33
N GLY A 147 16.27 -38.17 -0.51
CA GLY A 147 16.51 -39.25 0.43
C GLY A 147 15.76 -39.12 1.76
N PHE A 148 14.72 -38.28 1.86
CA PHE A 148 13.92 -38.12 3.08
C PHE A 148 12.84 -39.19 3.27
N GLY A 149 12.40 -39.84 2.19
CA GLY A 149 11.37 -40.89 2.21
C GLY A 149 11.82 -42.13 1.43
N THR A 150 10.90 -42.73 0.66
CA THR A 150 11.19 -43.82 -0.29
C THR A 150 10.46 -43.60 -1.60
N VAL A 151 10.71 -44.40 -2.63
CA VAL A 151 9.96 -44.30 -3.90
C VAL A 151 8.50 -44.72 -3.72
N GLU A 152 8.24 -45.66 -2.81
CA GLU A 152 6.89 -46.15 -2.46
C GLU A 152 6.12 -45.17 -1.57
N ASN A 153 6.83 -44.41 -0.74
CA ASN A 153 6.29 -43.32 0.06
C ASN A 153 7.12 -42.04 -0.16
N PRO A 154 6.95 -41.38 -1.33
CA PRO A 154 7.76 -40.22 -1.69
C PRO A 154 7.48 -39.06 -0.74
N PRO A 155 8.51 -38.35 -0.27
CA PRO A 155 8.31 -37.24 0.65
C PRO A 155 7.70 -36.04 -0.09
N LEU A 156 6.86 -35.29 0.63
CA LEU A 156 6.63 -33.89 0.29
C LEU A 156 7.77 -33.09 0.91
N VAL A 157 8.37 -32.20 0.14
CA VAL A 157 9.48 -31.35 0.61
C VAL A 157 9.07 -29.91 0.49
N ALA A 158 9.03 -29.21 1.62
CA ALA A 158 8.85 -27.78 1.72
C ALA A 158 10.22 -27.12 1.60
N ILE A 159 10.29 -26.11 0.75
CA ILE A 159 11.42 -25.22 0.60
C ILE A 159 10.92 -23.84 0.98
N TYR A 160 11.48 -23.27 2.04
CA TYR A 160 10.99 -22.05 2.67
C TYR A 160 12.16 -21.14 3.05
N THR A 161 11.89 -19.85 3.22
CA THR A 161 12.89 -18.93 3.74
C THR A 161 12.91 -18.96 5.27
N SER A 162 14.05 -19.25 5.85
CA SER A 162 14.33 -18.97 7.27
C SER A 162 14.71 -17.50 7.41
N ALA A 163 13.89 -16.73 8.12
CA ALA A 163 14.23 -15.38 8.56
C ALA A 163 14.78 -15.46 9.99
N TYR A 164 16.11 -15.31 10.13
CA TYR A 164 16.79 -15.62 11.38
C TYR A 164 16.66 -14.51 12.42
N LYS A 165 16.22 -14.90 13.61
CA LYS A 165 16.03 -14.03 14.78
C LYS A 165 17.34 -13.80 15.53
N HIS A 166 17.30 -12.89 16.49
CA HIS A 166 18.44 -12.52 17.33
C HIS A 166 19.11 -13.69 18.05
N ALA A 167 18.37 -14.77 18.39
CA ALA A 167 18.96 -15.93 19.07
C ALA A 167 19.77 -16.84 18.13
N SER A 168 19.70 -16.62 16.82
CA SER A 168 20.43 -17.39 15.81
C SER A 168 21.81 -16.79 15.51
N PRO A 169 22.84 -17.61 15.26
CA PRO A 169 24.13 -17.11 14.74
C PRO A 169 24.02 -16.48 13.35
N LEU A 170 22.89 -16.68 12.65
CA LEU A 170 22.59 -16.08 11.35
C LEU A 170 21.63 -14.88 11.48
N SER A 171 21.46 -14.32 12.69
CA SER A 171 20.55 -13.20 12.97
C SER A 171 20.60 -12.10 11.91
N GLY A 172 19.42 -11.71 11.43
CA GLY A 172 19.25 -10.66 10.42
C GLY A 172 19.45 -11.13 8.97
N LEU A 173 19.75 -12.42 8.74
CA LEU A 173 19.84 -13.00 7.40
C LEU A 173 18.55 -13.73 7.02
N GLN A 174 18.31 -13.79 5.71
CA GLN A 174 17.29 -14.65 5.08
C GLN A 174 18.01 -15.72 4.23
N ALA A 175 17.66 -16.98 4.43
CA ALA A 175 18.27 -18.12 3.72
C ALA A 175 17.25 -19.24 3.45
N GLN A 176 17.54 -20.10 2.48
CA GLN A 176 16.59 -21.14 2.06
C GLN A 176 16.82 -22.44 2.84
N SER A 177 15.74 -22.97 3.39
CA SER A 177 15.69 -24.11 4.30
C SER A 177 14.69 -25.15 3.80
N LEU A 178 14.83 -26.38 4.31
CA LEU A 178 13.96 -27.50 3.97
C LEU A 178 13.18 -28.01 5.20
N ALA A 179 11.96 -28.47 4.95
CA ALA A 179 11.27 -29.42 5.81
C ALA A 179 10.68 -30.54 4.95
N TYR A 180 10.42 -31.71 5.52
CA TYR A 180 9.80 -32.81 4.78
C TYR A 180 8.63 -33.43 5.56
N SER A 181 7.67 -33.97 4.83
CA SER A 181 6.53 -34.72 5.33
C SER A 181 6.48 -36.11 4.69
N LEU A 182 6.14 -37.11 5.52
CA LEU A 182 5.98 -38.52 5.12
C LEU A 182 4.55 -39.02 5.32
N ASP A 183 3.64 -38.13 5.72
CA ASP A 183 2.24 -38.37 6.05
C ASP A 183 1.31 -37.48 5.21
N ASP A 184 1.65 -37.37 3.92
CA ASP A 184 0.87 -36.64 2.92
C ASP A 184 0.68 -35.14 3.24
N GLY A 185 1.67 -34.51 3.88
CA GLY A 185 1.72 -33.06 4.11
C GLY A 185 1.09 -32.60 5.43
N GLN A 186 0.73 -33.53 6.33
CA GLN A 186 0.06 -33.22 7.59
C GLN A 186 1.03 -32.81 8.70
N THR A 187 2.21 -33.44 8.79
CA THR A 187 3.26 -33.06 9.74
C THR A 187 4.60 -32.88 9.03
N TRP A 188 5.41 -31.96 9.56
CA TRP A 188 6.66 -31.53 8.94
C TRP A 188 7.85 -31.67 9.89
N THR A 189 8.96 -32.20 9.37
CA THR A 189 10.25 -32.26 10.06
C THR A 189 11.23 -31.30 9.39
N LYS A 190 11.69 -30.27 10.11
CA LYS A 190 12.76 -29.37 9.63
C LYS A 190 14.05 -30.16 9.39
N TYR A 191 14.73 -29.90 8.28
CA TYR A 191 15.98 -30.57 7.96
C TYR A 191 17.11 -30.07 8.88
N SER A 192 17.81 -31.00 9.54
CA SER A 192 18.80 -30.68 10.58
C SER A 192 20.04 -29.93 10.07
N ALA A 193 20.30 -29.93 8.76
CA ALA A 193 21.43 -29.21 8.17
C ALA A 193 21.00 -27.91 7.47
N ASN A 194 19.83 -27.37 7.80
CA ASN A 194 19.41 -26.05 7.34
C ASN A 194 20.37 -24.93 7.81
N PRO A 195 20.50 -23.84 7.02
CA PRO A 195 19.90 -23.63 5.70
C PRO A 195 20.67 -24.38 4.60
N VAL A 196 19.97 -24.76 3.53
CA VAL A 196 20.56 -25.44 2.35
C VAL A 196 21.12 -24.47 1.30
N LEU A 197 20.71 -23.19 1.34
CA LEU A 197 21.26 -22.16 0.47
C LEU A 197 21.25 -20.81 1.19
N ASN A 198 22.43 -20.22 1.39
CA ASN A 198 22.61 -18.93 2.04
C ASN A 198 23.51 -18.03 1.16
N ARG A 199 23.10 -16.77 0.97
CA ARG A 199 23.83 -15.74 0.22
C ARG A 199 24.44 -14.65 1.11
N ASN A 200 24.33 -14.78 2.43
CA ASN A 200 24.66 -13.75 3.42
C ASN A 200 23.93 -12.43 3.14
N SER A 201 22.64 -12.52 2.80
CA SER A 201 21.77 -11.37 2.55
C SER A 201 20.62 -11.34 3.55
N ALA A 202 20.17 -10.13 3.88
CA ALA A 202 18.94 -9.89 4.65
C ALA A 202 17.66 -9.93 3.79
N ASN A 203 17.80 -10.02 2.46
CA ASN A 203 16.70 -9.86 1.50
C ASN A 203 16.61 -11.00 0.46
N PHE A 204 17.17 -12.16 0.78
CA PHE A 204 17.15 -13.33 -0.10
C PHE A 204 16.03 -14.31 0.29
N ARG A 205 14.93 -14.34 -0.47
CA ARG A 205 13.70 -15.04 -0.03
C ARG A 205 12.81 -15.64 -1.13
N ASP A 206 11.74 -16.28 -0.68
CA ASP A 206 10.58 -16.78 -1.42
C ASP A 206 10.88 -17.86 -2.48
N PRO A 207 11.45 -19.01 -2.09
CA PRO A 207 11.84 -20.05 -3.04
C PRO A 207 10.63 -20.79 -3.63
N LYS A 208 10.44 -20.66 -4.94
CA LYS A 208 9.55 -21.50 -5.74
C LYS A 208 10.37 -22.57 -6.48
N VAL A 209 10.03 -23.84 -6.26
CA VAL A 209 10.74 -24.98 -6.82
C VAL A 209 9.85 -25.81 -7.74
N PHE A 210 10.39 -26.23 -8.88
CA PHE A 210 9.74 -27.17 -9.81
C PHE A 210 10.75 -28.13 -10.43
N TRP A 211 10.27 -29.24 -10.98
CA TRP A 211 11.09 -30.18 -11.74
C TRP A 211 11.16 -29.78 -13.21
N TYR A 212 12.36 -29.57 -13.74
CA TYR A 212 12.61 -29.34 -15.16
C TYR A 212 13.03 -30.65 -15.83
N THR A 213 12.42 -30.96 -16.98
CA THR A 213 12.82 -32.08 -17.84
C THR A 213 13.40 -31.51 -19.13
N ALA A 214 14.69 -31.75 -19.37
CA ALA A 214 15.40 -31.31 -20.55
C ALA A 214 14.95 -32.10 -21.80
N PRO A 215 15.20 -31.57 -23.02
CA PRO A 215 14.82 -32.25 -24.26
C PRO A 215 15.42 -33.65 -24.45
N ASP A 216 16.55 -33.94 -23.79
CA ASP A 216 17.20 -35.26 -23.81
C ASP A 216 16.61 -36.26 -22.80
N GLY A 217 15.59 -35.85 -22.04
CA GLY A 217 14.91 -36.65 -21.02
C GLY A 217 15.59 -36.62 -19.64
N SER A 218 16.74 -35.96 -19.48
CA SER A 218 17.32 -35.70 -18.16
C SER A 218 16.50 -34.67 -17.38
N GLY A 219 16.62 -34.63 -16.06
CA GLY A 219 15.89 -33.64 -15.27
C GLY A 219 16.57 -33.27 -13.96
N TYR A 220 16.18 -32.11 -13.43
CA TYR A 220 16.68 -31.53 -12.19
C TYR A 220 15.64 -30.57 -11.60
N TRP A 221 15.78 -30.30 -10.31
CA TRP A 221 15.00 -29.27 -9.64
C TRP A 221 15.54 -27.88 -10.02
N VAL A 222 14.63 -26.96 -10.31
CA VAL A 222 14.92 -25.54 -10.51
C VAL A 222 14.26 -24.76 -9.38
N MET A 223 15.02 -23.87 -8.73
CA MET A 223 14.52 -22.90 -7.77
C MET A 223 14.56 -21.51 -8.40
N THR A 224 13.47 -20.76 -8.25
CA THR A 224 13.46 -19.29 -8.35
C THR A 224 13.31 -18.71 -6.95
N ALA A 225 14.15 -17.76 -6.59
CA ALA A 225 14.08 -16.98 -5.36
C ALA A 225 14.47 -15.53 -5.68
N VAL A 226 14.21 -14.57 -4.80
CA VAL A 226 14.50 -13.15 -5.06
C VAL A 226 15.64 -12.64 -4.20
N GLU A 227 16.48 -11.78 -4.77
CA GLU A 227 17.22 -10.77 -4.03
C GLU A 227 16.38 -9.49 -4.08
N ALA A 228 15.57 -9.28 -3.03
CA ALA A 228 14.37 -8.45 -3.12
C ALA A 228 14.68 -6.97 -3.37
N THR A 229 15.74 -6.43 -2.75
CA THR A 229 16.18 -5.03 -2.91
C THR A 229 16.91 -4.78 -4.23
N ASP A 230 17.49 -5.83 -4.80
CA ASP A 230 18.22 -5.74 -6.06
C ASP A 230 17.29 -5.88 -7.27
N HIS A 231 16.01 -6.22 -7.02
CA HIS A 231 14.99 -6.48 -8.04
C HIS A 231 15.45 -7.59 -9.00
N LYS A 232 15.92 -8.70 -8.43
CA LYS A 232 16.43 -9.85 -9.18
C LYS A 232 15.78 -11.14 -8.76
N VAL A 233 15.34 -11.92 -9.73
CA VAL A 233 15.05 -13.35 -9.57
C VAL A 233 16.33 -14.14 -9.82
N LEU A 234 16.72 -14.95 -8.85
CA LEU A 234 17.87 -15.84 -8.90
C LEU A 234 17.40 -17.27 -9.24
N LEU A 235 18.04 -17.90 -10.23
CA LEU A 235 17.74 -19.26 -10.65
C LEU A 235 18.85 -20.21 -10.21
N TYR A 236 18.47 -21.31 -9.58
CA TYR A 236 19.38 -22.37 -9.14
C TYR A 236 18.91 -23.74 -9.61
N LYS A 237 19.84 -24.69 -9.78
CA LYS A 237 19.54 -26.10 -10.03
C LYS A 237 19.99 -26.99 -8.89
N SER A 238 19.26 -28.09 -8.67
CA SER A 238 19.65 -29.17 -7.76
C SER A 238 19.25 -30.54 -8.29
N THR A 239 20.02 -31.57 -7.95
CA THR A 239 19.65 -32.97 -8.22
C THR A 239 19.07 -33.67 -6.99
N ASN A 240 19.10 -33.03 -5.81
CA ASN A 240 18.73 -33.65 -4.54
C ASN A 240 18.01 -32.71 -3.55
N LEU A 241 17.63 -31.50 -3.99
CA LEU A 241 17.01 -30.42 -3.21
C LEU A 241 17.90 -29.80 -2.11
N LYS A 242 19.10 -30.35 -1.85
CA LYS A 242 20.01 -29.93 -0.78
C LYS A 242 21.19 -29.12 -1.31
N ASP A 243 21.80 -29.61 -2.39
CA ASP A 243 22.95 -28.97 -3.02
C ASP A 243 22.45 -28.14 -4.21
N TRP A 244 22.63 -26.82 -4.14
CA TRP A 244 22.15 -25.88 -5.15
C TRP A 244 23.31 -25.22 -5.89
N ALA A 245 23.31 -25.33 -7.23
CA ALA A 245 24.26 -24.65 -8.11
C ALA A 245 23.55 -23.49 -8.85
N PRO A 246 24.16 -22.29 -8.93
CA PRO A 246 23.55 -21.18 -9.66
C PRO A 246 23.39 -21.50 -11.15
N LEU A 247 22.28 -21.02 -11.73
CA LEU A 247 22.00 -21.07 -13.16
C LEU A 247 22.17 -19.68 -13.78
N SER A 248 21.24 -18.77 -13.49
CA SER A 248 21.17 -17.43 -14.07
C SER A 248 20.47 -16.44 -13.12
N GLU A 249 20.38 -15.18 -13.53
CA GLU A 249 19.58 -14.15 -12.86
C GLU A 249 18.64 -13.50 -13.89
N PHE A 250 17.49 -12.98 -13.45
CA PHE A 250 16.57 -12.17 -14.26
C PHE A 250 16.22 -10.89 -13.50
N GLY A 251 16.21 -9.75 -14.20
CA GLY A 251 15.91 -8.43 -13.64
C GLY A 251 17.16 -7.55 -13.39
N PRO A 252 16.98 -6.27 -13.02
CA PRO A 252 15.70 -5.55 -12.89
C PRO A 252 14.95 -5.42 -14.22
N ALA A 253 13.62 -5.44 -14.18
CA ALA A 253 12.78 -5.31 -15.37
C ALA A 253 11.39 -4.75 -15.02
N ASN A 254 10.82 -3.86 -15.84
CA ASN A 254 9.51 -3.25 -15.62
C ASN A 254 9.37 -2.61 -14.22
N ALA A 255 8.40 -3.03 -13.40
CA ALA A 255 8.12 -2.38 -12.12
C ALA A 255 9.17 -2.74 -11.05
N THR A 256 9.82 -1.71 -10.51
CA THR A 256 10.85 -1.81 -9.46
C THR A 256 10.66 -0.74 -8.38
N GLY A 257 9.41 -0.28 -8.19
CA GLY A 257 9.03 0.71 -7.18
C GLY A 257 9.10 0.24 -5.73
N GLY A 258 9.39 -1.05 -5.51
CA GLY A 258 9.56 -1.67 -4.19
C GLY A 258 10.12 -3.08 -4.32
N LEU A 259 10.15 -3.79 -3.20
CA LEU A 259 10.82 -5.08 -3.06
C LEU A 259 10.18 -6.11 -3.98
N TRP A 260 11.00 -6.86 -4.72
CA TRP A 260 10.53 -8.03 -5.47
C TRP A 260 10.37 -9.23 -4.53
N GLU A 261 9.23 -9.90 -4.62
CA GLU A 261 8.81 -11.00 -3.76
C GLU A 261 8.11 -12.11 -4.55
N CYS A 262 8.00 -13.29 -3.96
CA CYS A 262 7.19 -14.42 -4.44
C CYS A 262 7.30 -14.69 -5.97
N PRO A 263 8.48 -15.06 -6.49
CA PRO A 263 8.63 -15.43 -7.90
C PRO A 263 7.95 -16.77 -8.22
N ASP A 264 7.43 -16.92 -9.44
CA ASP A 264 6.97 -18.21 -9.97
C ASP A 264 7.31 -18.35 -11.46
N LEU A 265 7.74 -19.52 -11.90
CA LEU A 265 8.14 -19.79 -13.27
C LEU A 265 7.49 -21.07 -13.78
N PHE A 266 6.68 -20.95 -14.84
CA PHE A 266 5.96 -22.09 -15.41
C PHE A 266 5.68 -21.94 -16.92
N PRO A 267 5.57 -23.06 -17.66
CA PRO A 267 5.18 -23.04 -19.06
C PRO A 267 3.65 -22.94 -19.20
N LEU A 268 3.20 -22.29 -20.27
CA LEU A 268 1.81 -22.25 -20.73
C LEU A 268 1.73 -22.36 -22.27
N ALA A 269 0.74 -23.08 -22.75
CA ALA A 269 0.38 -23.11 -24.17
C ALA A 269 -0.37 -21.84 -24.57
N VAL A 270 0.07 -21.18 -25.65
CA VAL A 270 -0.63 -20.02 -26.21
C VAL A 270 -1.87 -20.50 -26.96
N ASP A 271 -3.03 -19.97 -26.60
CA ASP A 271 -4.36 -20.36 -27.11
C ASP A 271 -4.64 -21.87 -26.96
N GLY A 272 -3.95 -22.54 -26.03
CA GLY A 272 -4.05 -23.99 -25.83
C GLY A 272 -3.31 -24.85 -26.86
N ASP A 273 -2.48 -24.28 -27.74
CA ASP A 273 -1.66 -25.05 -28.70
C ASP A 273 -0.41 -25.64 -28.00
N PRO A 274 -0.31 -26.97 -27.84
CA PRO A 274 0.83 -27.61 -27.17
C PRO A 274 2.15 -27.46 -27.95
N ASN A 275 2.11 -27.06 -29.23
CA ASN A 275 3.31 -26.81 -30.03
C ASN A 275 3.80 -25.36 -29.90
N ASN A 276 3.05 -24.49 -29.23
CA ASN A 276 3.39 -23.10 -28.98
C ASN A 276 3.41 -22.81 -27.48
N ILE A 277 4.47 -23.28 -26.83
CA ILE A 277 4.70 -23.07 -25.40
C ILE A 277 5.52 -21.81 -25.18
N LYS A 278 5.05 -20.97 -24.26
CA LYS A 278 5.83 -19.87 -23.68
C LYS A 278 5.99 -20.09 -22.18
N TRP A 279 7.05 -19.54 -21.62
CA TRP A 279 7.28 -19.52 -20.18
C TRP A 279 6.81 -18.19 -19.61
N VAL A 280 6.21 -18.25 -18.42
CA VAL A 280 5.76 -17.08 -17.68
C VAL A 280 6.57 -16.99 -16.40
N MET A 281 7.24 -15.84 -16.21
CA MET A 281 7.86 -15.46 -14.93
C MET A 281 6.90 -14.49 -14.23
N VAL A 282 6.40 -14.87 -13.06
CA VAL A 282 5.66 -14.01 -12.14
C VAL A 282 6.63 -13.42 -11.13
N VAL A 283 6.44 -12.15 -10.80
CA VAL A 283 7.14 -11.45 -9.72
C VAL A 283 6.12 -10.56 -9.01
N ASN A 284 6.05 -10.64 -7.68
CA ASN A 284 5.22 -9.76 -6.88
C ASN A 284 6.08 -8.59 -6.36
N ILE A 285 5.48 -7.43 -6.10
CA ILE A 285 6.16 -6.19 -5.71
C ILE A 285 5.45 -5.46 -4.56
N ASN A 286 6.21 -4.97 -3.58
CA ASN A 286 5.69 -4.13 -2.50
C ASN A 286 6.71 -3.08 -1.97
N PRO A 287 6.35 -1.79 -1.87
CA PRO A 287 5.22 -1.13 -2.54
C PRO A 287 5.49 -0.99 -4.06
N GLY A 288 4.67 -0.24 -4.79
CA GLY A 288 4.87 0.04 -6.22
C GLY A 288 3.98 -0.76 -7.18
N GLY A 289 2.87 -1.28 -6.68
CA GLY A 289 1.81 -1.85 -7.50
C GLY A 289 1.05 -0.81 -8.33
N VAL A 290 0.43 -1.24 -9.42
CA VAL A 290 -0.32 -0.37 -10.35
C VAL A 290 -1.46 0.40 -9.68
N ALA A 291 -2.07 -0.18 -8.66
CA ALA A 291 -3.11 0.44 -7.86
C ALA A 291 -2.60 1.05 -6.55
N GLY A 292 -1.28 1.09 -6.32
CA GLY A 292 -0.67 1.45 -5.03
C GLY A 292 -0.45 0.25 -4.11
N GLY A 293 0.49 0.41 -3.16
CA GLY A 293 0.91 -0.67 -2.26
C GLY A 293 1.45 -1.88 -3.01
N SER A 294 0.97 -3.07 -2.66
CA SER A 294 1.46 -4.34 -3.16
C SER A 294 0.71 -4.87 -4.41
N ALA A 295 1.40 -5.46 -5.39
CA ALA A 295 0.77 -6.09 -6.58
C ALA A 295 1.62 -7.23 -7.20
N GLY A 296 1.08 -7.91 -8.21
CA GLY A 296 1.80 -8.92 -9.01
C GLY A 296 1.99 -8.51 -10.47
N GLN A 297 3.20 -8.64 -11.01
CA GLN A 297 3.51 -8.48 -12.44
C GLN A 297 3.95 -9.80 -13.07
N TYR A 298 3.93 -9.88 -14.40
CA TYR A 298 4.41 -11.05 -15.12
C TYR A 298 5.17 -10.71 -16.41
N PHE A 299 5.97 -11.67 -16.84
CA PHE A 299 6.78 -11.60 -18.06
C PHE A 299 6.55 -12.87 -18.88
N VAL A 300 6.32 -12.72 -20.18
CA VAL A 300 6.20 -13.82 -21.14
C VAL A 300 7.52 -13.96 -21.89
N GLY A 301 8.01 -15.18 -22.04
CA GLY A 301 9.26 -15.44 -22.74
C GLY A 301 9.57 -16.93 -22.92
N SER A 302 10.84 -17.29 -22.82
CA SER A 302 11.33 -18.66 -22.94
C SER A 302 12.28 -19.03 -21.81
N PHE A 303 12.28 -20.30 -21.40
CA PHE A 303 13.27 -20.86 -20.47
C PHE A 303 13.95 -22.06 -21.13
N ASP A 304 15.28 -22.03 -21.22
CA ASP A 304 16.09 -23.07 -21.87
C ASP A 304 16.58 -24.17 -20.91
N GLY A 305 16.12 -24.13 -19.66
CA GLY A 305 16.62 -24.96 -18.56
C GLY A 305 17.66 -24.26 -17.69
N THR A 306 18.20 -23.14 -18.14
CA THR A 306 19.20 -22.33 -17.41
C THR A 306 18.74 -20.89 -17.23
N THR A 307 18.30 -20.25 -18.30
CA THR A 307 18.05 -18.81 -18.38
C THR A 307 16.64 -18.54 -18.82
N PHE A 308 15.91 -17.71 -18.07
CA PHE A 308 14.66 -17.13 -18.53
C PHE A 308 14.95 -15.87 -19.36
N THR A 309 14.51 -15.87 -20.61
CA THR A 309 14.63 -14.72 -21.53
C THR A 309 13.24 -14.14 -21.77
N SER A 310 13.01 -12.91 -21.31
CA SER A 310 11.75 -12.21 -21.47
C SER A 310 11.59 -11.64 -22.89
N GLU A 311 10.38 -11.78 -23.44
CA GLU A 311 9.93 -11.16 -24.70
C GLU A 311 8.96 -9.99 -24.45
N SER A 312 8.47 -9.82 -23.21
CA SER A 312 7.46 -8.81 -22.85
C SER A 312 7.98 -7.69 -21.94
N THR A 313 9.26 -7.75 -21.54
CA THR A 313 9.92 -6.63 -20.83
C THR A 313 9.85 -5.38 -21.69
N LYS A 314 9.39 -4.28 -21.11
CA LYS A 314 9.35 -2.99 -21.79
C LYS A 314 10.74 -2.40 -21.84
N PRO A 315 11.21 -1.95 -23.02
CA PRO A 315 12.47 -1.23 -23.11
C PRO A 315 12.39 0.09 -22.33
N GLY A 316 13.54 0.62 -21.91
CA GLY A 316 13.61 1.98 -21.38
C GLY A 316 13.15 3.00 -22.43
N ASP A 317 12.61 4.13 -21.97
CA ASP A 317 11.92 5.07 -22.84
C ASP A 317 12.80 5.73 -23.89
N SER A 318 12.14 6.11 -24.99
CA SER A 318 12.53 7.29 -25.76
C SER A 318 11.81 8.51 -25.20
N LEU A 319 12.54 9.62 -25.03
CA LEU A 319 11.93 10.91 -24.68
C LEU A 319 10.80 11.27 -25.65
N PRO A 320 9.67 11.80 -25.16
CA PRO A 320 8.61 12.33 -26.02
C PRO A 320 9.16 13.33 -27.04
N ALA A 321 8.69 13.25 -28.28
CA ALA A 321 9.05 14.25 -29.29
C ALA A 321 8.47 15.61 -28.88
N GLY A 322 9.30 16.65 -28.85
CA GLY A 322 8.87 17.97 -28.39
C GLY A 322 10.01 18.93 -28.11
N THR A 323 9.66 20.08 -27.55
CA THR A 323 10.59 21.12 -27.12
C THR A 323 10.85 20.98 -25.62
N ARG A 324 12.11 20.75 -25.24
CA ARG A 324 12.51 20.64 -23.83
C ARG A 324 12.46 22.01 -23.15
N ILE A 325 11.75 22.08 -22.03
CA ILE A 325 11.66 23.24 -21.13
C ILE A 325 12.76 23.15 -20.06
N GLY A 326 13.00 21.96 -19.51
CA GLY A 326 14.05 21.72 -18.53
C GLY A 326 14.35 20.23 -18.40
N GLY A 327 15.62 19.84 -18.33
CA GLY A 327 16.00 18.44 -18.17
C GLY A 327 17.34 18.22 -17.49
N PHE A 328 17.90 19.24 -16.82
CA PHE A 328 18.92 19.11 -15.76
C PHE A 328 20.22 18.32 -16.04
N ASN A 329 20.48 17.99 -17.31
CA ASN A 329 21.56 17.11 -17.74
C ASN A 329 22.94 17.77 -17.80
N ASP A 330 23.00 19.10 -17.81
CA ASP A 330 24.27 19.85 -17.89
C ASP A 330 24.93 20.12 -16.53
N GLY A 331 24.35 19.59 -15.44
CA GLY A 331 24.83 19.80 -14.08
C GLY A 331 24.45 21.15 -13.47
N SER A 332 23.52 21.89 -14.09
CA SER A 332 23.00 23.15 -13.57
C SER A 332 21.49 23.24 -13.66
N TYR A 333 20.89 24.11 -12.85
CA TYR A 333 19.47 24.46 -12.97
C TYR A 333 19.19 25.53 -14.05
N ASN A 334 20.20 25.92 -14.84
CA ASN A 334 20.14 26.81 -16.00
C ASN A 334 18.94 27.79 -16.05
N GLY A 335 19.03 28.90 -15.32
CA GLY A 335 18.01 29.96 -15.33
C GLY A 335 16.78 29.72 -14.46
N TRP A 336 16.63 28.54 -13.85
CA TRP A 336 15.63 28.33 -12.81
C TRP A 336 16.01 29.09 -11.54
N THR A 337 14.99 29.61 -10.86
CA THR A 337 15.12 30.34 -9.60
C THR A 337 14.81 29.40 -8.45
N VAL A 338 15.77 29.20 -7.55
CA VAL A 338 15.62 28.36 -6.35
C VAL A 338 15.40 29.25 -5.12
N ASN A 339 14.34 28.97 -4.36
CA ASN A 339 13.96 29.67 -3.14
C ASN A 339 13.85 28.65 -2.00
N ASN A 340 14.99 28.36 -1.38
CA ASN A 340 15.09 27.42 -0.27
C ASN A 340 14.90 28.13 1.08
N GLU A 341 14.35 27.40 2.06
CA GLU A 341 14.31 27.85 3.44
C GLU A 341 15.74 28.12 3.95
N PRO A 342 16.00 29.28 4.59
CA PRO A 342 17.32 29.60 5.13
C PRO A 342 17.64 28.77 6.38
N GLY A 343 18.94 28.50 6.62
CA GLY A 343 19.43 27.95 7.90
C GLY A 343 19.69 26.43 7.95
N ASN A 344 19.65 25.74 6.81
CA ASN A 344 20.06 24.33 6.69
C ASN A 344 21.53 24.19 6.25
N TRP A 345 22.10 22.99 6.45
CA TRP A 345 23.53 22.74 6.23
C TRP A 345 23.91 22.52 4.76
N LYS A 346 22.92 22.28 3.90
CA LYS A 346 23.12 21.95 2.47
C LYS A 346 22.37 22.86 1.49
N ASN A 347 22.04 24.09 1.91
CA ASN A 347 21.34 25.09 1.09
C ASN A 347 19.93 24.68 0.63
N GLY A 348 19.22 23.83 1.37
CA GLY A 348 17.79 23.51 1.14
C GLY A 348 17.52 22.31 0.28
N PRO A 349 16.22 21.98 0.07
CA PRO A 349 15.86 20.72 -0.56
C PRO A 349 16.38 20.63 -2.00
N PHE A 350 16.41 21.74 -2.75
CA PHE A 350 16.87 21.73 -4.14
C PHE A 350 18.38 21.91 -4.33
N ALA A 351 19.15 22.19 -3.27
CA ALA A 351 20.58 22.52 -3.36
C ALA A 351 20.89 23.63 -4.42
N ASP A 352 22.16 23.76 -4.81
CA ASP A 352 22.60 24.72 -5.84
C ASP A 352 22.68 24.13 -7.27
N ALA A 353 22.57 22.80 -7.40
CA ALA A 353 22.68 22.07 -8.66
C ALA A 353 21.86 20.77 -8.64
N PRO A 354 21.45 20.25 -9.82
CA PRO A 354 20.78 18.96 -9.95
C PRO A 354 21.58 17.81 -9.32
N ALA A 355 20.87 16.83 -8.75
CA ALA A 355 21.50 15.60 -8.29
C ALA A 355 21.82 14.68 -9.49
N ALA A 356 22.81 13.80 -9.35
CA ALA A 356 23.15 12.80 -10.38
C ALA A 356 22.39 11.47 -10.19
N GLY A 357 21.37 11.44 -9.34
CA GLY A 357 20.62 10.25 -8.94
C GLY A 357 20.35 10.22 -7.43
N THR A 358 20.61 9.07 -6.81
CA THR A 358 20.33 8.79 -5.39
C THR A 358 21.21 9.62 -4.45
N LEU A 359 20.59 10.22 -3.43
CA LEU A 359 21.30 10.94 -2.37
C LEU A 359 21.58 10.07 -1.13
N PRO A 360 22.56 10.42 -0.28
CA PRO A 360 22.84 9.64 0.94
C PRO A 360 21.62 9.55 1.87
N GLY A 361 21.27 8.34 2.28
CA GLY A 361 20.11 8.08 3.15
C GLY A 361 18.78 7.91 2.41
N GLN A 362 18.77 8.09 1.09
CA GLN A 362 17.62 7.88 0.22
C GLN A 362 17.57 6.43 -0.29
N ASN A 363 16.37 5.97 -0.64
CA ASN A 363 16.20 4.74 -1.41
C ASN A 363 16.71 4.92 -2.85
N ILE A 364 16.93 3.82 -3.57
CA ILE A 364 17.49 3.87 -4.94
C ILE A 364 16.56 4.65 -5.86
N VAL A 365 17.06 5.78 -6.36
CA VAL A 365 16.38 6.63 -7.35
C VAL A 365 16.61 6.09 -8.75
N SER A 366 15.53 5.92 -9.51
CA SER A 366 15.57 5.44 -10.90
C SER A 366 14.45 6.05 -11.75
N GLY A 367 14.43 5.76 -13.05
CA GLY A 367 13.38 6.24 -13.96
C GLY A 367 13.56 7.68 -14.47
N PHE A 368 14.57 8.43 -14.00
CA PHE A 368 15.01 9.70 -14.57
C PHE A 368 15.84 9.48 -15.85
N ALA A 369 16.05 10.53 -16.65
CA ALA A 369 16.74 10.45 -17.92
C ALA A 369 18.05 11.26 -17.92
N GLY A 370 19.07 10.71 -18.57
CA GLY A 370 20.38 11.35 -18.69
C GLY A 370 21.17 11.40 -17.37
N SER A 371 21.79 12.53 -17.06
CA SER A 371 22.82 12.66 -16.02
C SER A 371 22.44 13.53 -14.82
N GLY A 372 21.26 14.14 -14.80
CA GLY A 372 20.84 14.93 -13.64
C GLY A 372 19.33 15.09 -13.52
N LEU A 373 18.85 15.27 -12.30
CA LEU A 373 17.44 15.48 -11.96
C LEU A 373 17.26 16.50 -10.82
N VAL A 374 16.04 17.05 -10.69
CA VAL A 374 15.62 17.70 -9.45
C VAL A 374 15.34 16.62 -8.42
N ASN A 375 16.09 16.64 -7.31
CA ASN A 375 15.90 15.72 -6.19
C ASN A 375 15.88 16.54 -4.91
N SER A 376 14.71 16.66 -4.29
CA SER A 376 14.51 17.55 -3.15
C SER A 376 14.89 16.92 -1.79
N PHE A 377 15.31 15.64 -1.76
CA PHE A 377 15.74 14.91 -0.55
C PHE A 377 17.11 15.40 0.00
N ASN A 378 17.62 16.53 -0.47
CA ASN A 378 18.90 17.04 -0.01
C ASN A 378 18.82 17.47 1.46
N ASP A 379 19.60 16.81 2.32
CA ASP A 379 19.52 16.92 3.79
C ASP A 379 18.31 16.20 4.41
N GLY A 380 17.81 15.17 3.71
CA GLY A 380 16.61 14.41 4.07
C GLY A 380 15.33 15.16 3.69
N ASP A 381 14.20 14.76 4.26
CA ASP A 381 12.91 15.41 4.05
C ASP A 381 12.77 16.73 4.84
N TRP A 382 13.74 17.07 5.69
CA TRP A 382 13.56 18.18 6.62
C TRP A 382 13.44 19.57 5.95
N PRO A 383 14.26 19.98 4.98
CA PRO A 383 14.26 21.36 4.52
C PRO A 383 13.14 21.64 3.51
N LEU A 384 12.55 22.84 3.58
CA LEU A 384 11.46 23.25 2.67
C LEU A 384 11.97 24.20 1.58
N GLY A 385 11.26 24.29 0.46
CA GLY A 385 11.64 25.18 -0.61
C GLY A 385 10.73 25.15 -1.83
N THR A 386 11.00 26.07 -2.75
CA THR A 386 10.42 26.06 -4.09
C THR A 386 11.48 26.32 -5.13
N MET A 387 11.28 25.85 -6.36
CA MET A 387 12.05 26.31 -7.52
C MET A 387 11.12 26.58 -8.70
N SER A 388 11.46 27.55 -9.54
CA SER A 388 10.63 27.95 -10.68
C SER A 388 11.45 28.06 -11.97
N SER A 389 10.89 27.56 -13.07
CA SER A 389 11.48 27.73 -14.41
C SER A 389 11.41 29.19 -14.85
N PRO A 390 12.19 29.60 -15.87
CA PRO A 390 11.87 30.77 -16.67
C PRO A 390 10.46 30.69 -17.25
N ASP A 391 9.87 31.84 -17.56
CA ASP A 391 8.61 31.91 -18.29
C ASP A 391 8.79 31.38 -19.72
N PHE A 392 7.80 30.64 -20.21
CA PHE A 392 7.69 30.16 -21.59
C PHE A 392 6.27 30.41 -22.13
N THR A 393 6.13 30.39 -23.46
CA THR A 393 4.81 30.46 -24.11
C THR A 393 4.27 29.05 -24.32
N VAL A 394 3.00 28.81 -23.97
CA VAL A 394 2.34 27.53 -24.28
C VAL A 394 2.07 27.47 -25.78
N ASP A 395 2.79 26.62 -26.51
CA ASP A 395 2.68 26.46 -27.96
C ASP A 395 2.28 25.04 -28.41
N SER A 396 2.26 24.10 -27.46
CA SER A 396 1.98 22.68 -27.66
C SER A 396 0.77 22.25 -26.82
N ASP A 397 0.18 21.10 -27.14
CA ASP A 397 -1.03 20.62 -26.45
C ASP A 397 -0.74 19.99 -25.10
N TYR A 398 0.46 19.44 -24.93
CA TYR A 398 0.84 18.72 -23.72
C TYR A 398 2.15 19.23 -23.13
N ILE A 399 2.24 19.20 -21.81
CA ILE A 399 3.51 19.26 -21.09
C ILE A 399 3.71 17.90 -20.42
N ASN A 400 4.76 17.19 -20.85
CA ASN A 400 5.17 15.90 -20.31
C ASN A 400 6.36 16.10 -19.38
N PHE A 401 6.43 15.34 -18.30
CA PHE A 401 7.57 15.36 -17.38
C PHE A 401 7.63 14.07 -16.57
N LEU A 402 8.82 13.78 -16.05
CA LEU A 402 9.05 12.68 -15.12
C LEU A 402 8.88 13.20 -13.69
N VAL A 403 8.16 12.46 -12.86
CA VAL A 403 7.90 12.83 -11.46
C VAL A 403 7.94 11.62 -10.54
N GLY A 404 8.53 11.79 -9.37
CA GLY A 404 8.61 10.82 -8.27
C GLY A 404 8.58 11.55 -6.92
N GLY A 405 8.94 10.87 -5.84
CA GLY A 405 8.86 11.37 -4.46
C GLY A 405 7.46 11.25 -3.86
N GLY A 406 7.15 12.10 -2.89
CA GLY A 406 5.94 12.07 -2.07
C GLY A 406 4.64 12.38 -2.79
N GLN A 407 3.59 11.71 -2.32
CA GLN A 407 2.21 11.88 -2.74
C GLN A 407 1.49 12.87 -1.81
N HIS A 408 2.00 14.10 -1.72
CA HIS A 408 1.36 15.18 -0.98
C HIS A 408 0.75 16.18 -1.99
N PRO A 409 -0.52 15.99 -2.39
CA PRO A 409 -1.15 16.84 -3.38
C PRO A 409 -1.36 18.26 -2.85
N ARG A 410 -1.36 19.22 -3.76
CA ARG A 410 -1.68 20.61 -3.45
C ARG A 410 -3.12 20.76 -2.97
N VAL A 411 -3.31 21.35 -1.78
CA VAL A 411 -4.64 21.64 -1.22
C VAL A 411 -4.98 23.14 -1.17
N SER A 412 -3.98 24.03 -1.31
CA SER A 412 -4.20 25.48 -1.36
C SER A 412 -3.02 26.24 -1.97
N ASP A 413 -3.13 27.57 -2.10
CA ASP A 413 -2.02 28.46 -2.47
C ASP A 413 -1.13 28.87 -1.27
N LYS A 414 -1.46 28.43 -0.05
CA LYS A 414 -0.72 28.83 1.15
C LYS A 414 0.35 27.81 1.48
N LEU A 415 1.61 28.23 1.53
CA LEU A 415 2.72 27.37 1.95
C LEU A 415 3.10 27.52 3.43
N ASP A 416 2.48 28.46 4.14
CA ASP A 416 2.70 28.69 5.57
C ASP A 416 1.37 28.77 6.34
N ASN A 417 1.48 28.84 7.67
CA ASN A 417 0.35 28.98 8.58
C ASN A 417 -0.03 30.43 8.86
N THR A 418 0.34 31.42 8.04
CA THR A 418 0.02 32.83 8.28
C THR A 418 -1.47 33.01 8.63
N PRO A 419 -1.79 33.63 9.79
CA PRO A 419 -3.17 33.71 10.27
C PRO A 419 -4.12 34.34 9.25
N PRO A 420 -5.35 33.81 9.11
CA PRO A 420 -6.37 34.47 8.30
C PRO A 420 -6.68 35.87 8.86
N PRO A 421 -7.00 36.86 8.00
CA PRO A 421 -7.41 38.18 8.47
C PRO A 421 -8.64 38.09 9.39
N GLY A 422 -8.53 38.67 10.59
CA GLY A 422 -9.58 38.55 11.59
C GLY A 422 -9.17 39.07 12.97
N HIS A 423 -9.92 38.67 13.98
CA HIS A 423 -9.65 38.98 15.37
C HIS A 423 -9.10 37.75 16.08
N LEU A 424 -7.84 37.84 16.51
CA LEU A 424 -7.18 36.83 17.35
C LEU A 424 -7.80 36.83 18.74
N LEU A 425 -8.26 35.66 19.19
CA LEU A 425 -8.74 35.44 20.55
C LEU A 425 -7.61 34.98 21.46
N PHE A 426 -7.72 35.36 22.73
CA PHE A 426 -6.84 34.91 23.82
C PHE A 426 -5.34 35.15 23.57
N ASP A 427 -5.01 36.15 22.76
CA ASP A 427 -3.65 36.54 22.41
C ASP A 427 -2.79 35.39 21.87
N GLY A 428 -3.43 34.41 21.20
CA GLY A 428 -2.72 33.22 20.69
C GLY A 428 -2.07 32.37 21.79
N PHE A 429 -2.58 32.45 23.03
CA PHE A 429 -1.98 31.82 24.22
C PHE A 429 -0.64 32.42 24.66
N GLU A 430 -0.23 33.56 24.14
CA GLU A 430 1.03 34.23 24.48
C GLU A 430 0.97 34.99 25.82
N VAL A 431 0.53 34.29 26.89
CA VAL A 431 0.53 34.84 28.24
C VAL A 431 1.96 35.15 28.71
N PRO A 432 2.19 36.13 29.61
CA PRO A 432 3.54 36.47 30.08
C PRO A 432 4.29 35.28 30.69
N ASP A 433 5.62 35.26 30.57
CA ASP A 433 6.44 34.21 31.18
C ASP A 433 6.23 34.14 32.71
N GLY A 434 6.06 32.92 33.22
CA GLY A 434 5.78 32.68 34.64
C GLY A 434 4.31 32.79 35.04
N THR A 435 3.40 33.10 34.10
CA THR A 435 1.93 33.08 34.31
C THR A 435 1.29 31.85 33.67
N THR A 436 0.06 31.53 34.08
CA THR A 436 -0.69 30.38 33.56
C THR A 436 -2.00 30.82 32.90
N LEU A 437 -2.64 29.96 32.11
CA LEU A 437 -3.96 30.30 31.53
C LEU A 437 -5.04 30.56 32.59
N ALA A 438 -4.85 30.13 33.85
CA ALA A 438 -5.77 30.46 34.95
C ALA A 438 -5.89 31.97 35.16
N GLU A 439 -4.77 32.69 35.04
CA GLU A 439 -4.72 34.16 35.20
C GLU A 439 -5.37 34.88 34.01
N ALA A 440 -5.39 34.23 32.85
CA ALA A 440 -6.13 34.66 31.67
C ALA A 440 -7.62 34.25 31.68
N GLY A 441 -8.12 33.69 32.80
CA GLY A 441 -9.52 33.35 33.01
C GLY A 441 -9.97 32.00 32.44
N TRP A 442 -9.04 31.16 31.99
CA TRP A 442 -9.35 29.79 31.60
C TRP A 442 -9.60 28.92 32.84
N THR A 443 -10.47 27.92 32.69
CA THR A 443 -10.76 26.92 33.73
C THR A 443 -10.57 25.53 33.17
N GLY A 444 -10.29 24.54 34.00
CA GLY A 444 -10.06 23.19 33.51
C GLY A 444 -9.89 22.16 34.62
N THR A 445 -9.78 20.90 34.22
CA THR A 445 -9.75 19.73 35.10
C THR A 445 -8.66 18.76 34.68
N GLY A 446 -8.23 17.91 35.62
CA GLY A 446 -7.26 16.85 35.35
C GLY A 446 -5.90 17.40 34.90
N ASP A 447 -5.28 16.69 33.96
CA ASP A 447 -3.95 17.01 33.44
C ASP A 447 -3.96 18.20 32.47
N LEU A 448 -5.15 18.64 32.04
CA LEU A 448 -5.37 19.83 31.22
C LEU A 448 -5.71 21.08 32.06
N ALA A 449 -5.62 21.00 33.39
CA ALA A 449 -5.86 22.16 34.24
C ALA A 449 -4.99 23.36 33.79
N PRO A 450 -5.52 24.61 33.84
CA PRO A 450 -4.82 25.76 33.28
C PRO A 450 -3.44 26.03 33.86
N SER A 451 -3.11 25.50 35.05
CA SER A 451 -1.79 25.56 35.66
C SER A 451 -0.69 24.84 34.87
N PHE A 452 -1.07 23.93 33.97
CA PHE A 452 -0.14 23.18 33.12
C PHE A 452 -0.11 23.69 31.68
N GLN A 453 -0.80 24.81 31.39
CA GLN A 453 -0.94 25.39 30.07
C GLN A 453 -0.65 26.91 30.11
N PRO A 454 -0.17 27.50 29.00
CA PRO A 454 0.13 26.85 27.71
C PRO A 454 1.48 26.12 27.73
N ALA A 455 1.67 25.20 26.80
CA ALA A 455 2.94 24.51 26.56
C ALA A 455 3.88 25.32 25.65
N THR A 456 5.19 25.17 25.86
CA THR A 456 6.25 25.77 25.03
C THR A 456 6.93 24.77 24.10
N SER A 457 6.54 23.48 24.15
CA SER A 457 7.07 22.39 23.34
C SER A 457 5.96 21.46 22.80
N GLY A 458 6.32 20.66 21.79
CA GLY A 458 5.45 19.71 21.08
C GLY A 458 4.50 20.32 20.03
N GLY A 459 4.22 19.57 18.97
CA GLY A 459 3.48 20.06 17.79
C GLY A 459 4.32 20.93 16.86
N ASP A 460 4.06 20.82 15.55
CA ASP A 460 4.81 21.48 14.48
C ASP A 460 3.97 22.56 13.78
N TYR A 461 4.65 23.57 13.21
CA TYR A 461 4.02 24.71 12.52
C TYR A 461 3.05 25.55 13.37
N TYR A 462 3.26 25.60 14.68
CA TYR A 462 2.61 26.57 15.56
C TYR A 462 3.10 28.00 15.27
N ILE A 463 2.38 29.00 15.78
CA ILE A 463 2.66 30.41 15.58
C ILE A 463 2.96 31.02 16.96
N GLY A 464 4.10 31.70 17.08
CA GLY A 464 4.54 32.22 18.38
C GLY A 464 5.39 31.21 19.15
N ALA A 465 5.29 31.21 20.47
CA ALA A 465 6.07 30.35 21.37
C ALA A 465 5.17 29.41 22.20
N LYS A 466 3.88 29.70 22.34
CA LYS A 466 2.97 29.03 23.29
C LYS A 466 1.76 28.47 22.56
N ARG A 467 1.32 27.27 22.96
CA ARG A 467 0.09 26.64 22.46
C ARG A 467 -0.54 25.76 23.53
N ILE A 468 -1.77 25.32 23.30
CA ILE A 468 -2.30 24.18 24.03
C ILE A 468 -1.68 22.91 23.48
N ASN A 469 -1.14 22.07 24.35
CA ASN A 469 -0.66 20.75 24.01
C ASN A 469 -1.08 19.79 25.11
N THR A 470 -1.94 18.82 24.82
CA THR A 470 -2.44 17.89 25.84
C THR A 470 -1.46 16.73 26.10
N PHE A 471 -0.41 16.57 25.29
CA PHE A 471 0.64 15.55 25.45
C PHE A 471 1.72 15.94 26.48
N GLU A 472 2.13 17.21 26.54
CA GLU A 472 3.32 17.68 27.31
C GLU A 472 2.99 18.63 28.48
N THR A 473 1.94 18.36 29.25
CA THR A 473 1.53 19.30 30.31
C THR A 473 2.45 19.23 31.55
N GLY A 474 3.12 20.34 31.93
CA GLY A 474 3.97 20.37 33.13
C GLY A 474 5.28 19.54 33.07
N GLY A 475 5.84 19.33 31.88
CA GLY A 475 7.22 18.83 31.71
C GLY A 475 7.42 17.30 31.71
N ALA A 476 6.35 16.50 31.78
CA ALA A 476 6.41 15.05 31.57
C ALA A 476 5.57 14.64 30.35
N PRO A 477 6.14 13.97 29.33
CA PRO A 477 5.44 13.62 28.09
C PRO A 477 4.55 12.38 28.26
N GLY A 478 3.38 12.33 27.61
CA GLY A 478 2.63 11.08 27.43
C GLY A 478 1.17 11.23 26.96
N ASP A 479 0.70 10.25 26.19
CA ASP A 479 -0.68 10.14 25.67
C ASP A 479 -1.72 9.72 26.72
N GLU A 480 -1.32 9.48 27.98
CA GLU A 480 -2.24 9.02 29.04
C GLU A 480 -2.92 10.18 29.77
N ARG A 481 -2.63 11.42 29.37
CA ARG A 481 -3.13 12.62 30.05
C ARG A 481 -4.57 12.90 29.66
N GLN A 482 -5.39 13.25 30.65
CA GLN A 482 -6.81 13.47 30.43
C GLN A 482 -7.32 14.70 31.17
N GLY A 483 -8.34 15.34 30.64
CA GLY A 483 -8.95 16.50 31.26
C GLY A 483 -9.74 17.37 30.31
N THR A 484 -10.07 18.57 30.79
CA THR A 484 -10.74 19.58 29.98
C THR A 484 -10.11 20.95 30.23
N LEU A 485 -10.16 21.81 29.23
CA LEU A 485 -9.72 23.20 29.32
C LEU A 485 -10.77 24.09 28.62
N THR A 486 -11.39 25.02 29.34
CA THR A 486 -12.48 25.88 28.88
C THR A 486 -12.07 27.35 28.93
N SER A 487 -12.33 28.08 27.85
CA SER A 487 -11.99 29.49 27.71
C SER A 487 -12.90 30.42 28.53
N PRO A 488 -12.47 31.68 28.75
CA PRO A 488 -13.37 32.79 29.00
C PRO A 488 -14.43 32.92 27.89
N GLU A 489 -15.52 33.65 28.17
CA GLU A 489 -16.51 33.95 27.13
C GLU A 489 -15.97 34.94 26.11
N PHE A 490 -16.36 34.73 24.86
CA PHE A 490 -16.17 35.68 23.78
C PHE A 490 -17.46 35.85 22.97
N THR A 491 -17.60 36.98 22.31
CA THR A 491 -18.74 37.25 21.42
C THR A 491 -18.43 36.75 20.02
N VAL A 492 -19.36 35.98 19.43
CA VAL A 492 -19.30 35.59 18.01
C VAL A 492 -19.56 36.84 17.15
N SER A 493 -18.49 37.54 16.81
CA SER A 493 -18.53 38.83 16.10
C SER A 493 -18.26 38.73 14.60
N ARG A 494 -18.00 37.51 14.10
CA ARG A 494 -17.62 37.19 12.72
C ARG A 494 -18.27 35.88 12.29
N ASN A 495 -18.23 35.58 11.00
CA ASN A 495 -18.91 34.42 10.41
C ASN A 495 -18.23 33.09 10.72
N PHE A 496 -16.92 33.08 10.95
CA PHE A 496 -16.15 31.85 11.14
C PHE A 496 -15.30 31.93 12.41
N VAL A 497 -15.20 30.79 13.10
CA VAL A 497 -14.18 30.52 14.11
C VAL A 497 -13.18 29.58 13.47
N SER A 498 -11.94 30.04 13.30
CA SER A 498 -10.84 29.29 12.72
C SER A 498 -9.81 28.97 13.80
N LEU A 499 -9.29 27.75 13.82
CA LEU A 499 -8.36 27.26 14.82
C LEU A 499 -7.20 26.56 14.13
N LEU A 500 -5.99 26.75 14.65
CA LEU A 500 -4.81 26.04 14.21
C LEU A 500 -4.69 24.76 15.05
N VAL A 501 -4.85 23.58 14.44
CA VAL A 501 -5.09 22.32 15.17
C VAL A 501 -4.23 21.19 14.61
N GLY A 502 -3.62 20.43 15.53
CA GLY A 502 -2.95 19.16 15.28
C GLY A 502 -3.32 18.12 16.34
N GLY A 503 -2.59 17.00 16.38
CA GLY A 503 -2.84 15.86 17.25
C GLY A 503 -3.83 14.86 16.66
N GLY A 504 -4.42 14.04 17.53
CA GLY A 504 -5.22 12.88 17.17
C GLY A 504 -6.67 13.12 16.80
N HIS A 505 -7.28 12.08 16.26
CA HIS A 505 -8.69 11.98 15.91
C HIS A 505 -9.31 10.75 16.56
N ARG A 506 -10.35 10.94 17.39
CA ARG A 506 -11.13 9.82 17.95
C ARG A 506 -12.56 9.88 17.45
N THR A 507 -13.03 8.77 16.91
CA THR A 507 -14.42 8.64 16.47
C THR A 507 -15.32 8.22 17.64
N PRO A 508 -16.63 8.53 17.61
CA PRO A 508 -17.56 8.16 18.68
C PRO A 508 -17.57 6.65 19.03
N GLU A 509 -17.22 5.79 18.09
CA GLU A 509 -17.17 4.33 18.25
C GLU A 509 -16.07 3.88 19.20
N THR A 510 -15.04 4.72 19.44
CA THR A 510 -13.94 4.41 20.37
C THR A 510 -14.32 4.56 21.83
N GLY A 511 -15.47 5.20 22.13
CA GLY A 511 -15.89 5.53 23.49
C GLY A 511 -15.01 6.56 24.21
N GLN A 512 -14.01 7.13 23.53
CA GLN A 512 -13.11 8.17 24.03
C GLN A 512 -13.33 9.46 23.24
N VAL A 513 -13.36 10.59 23.95
CA VAL A 513 -13.59 11.92 23.34
C VAL A 513 -12.27 12.68 23.29
N LEU A 514 -11.85 13.08 22.09
CA LEU A 514 -10.66 13.91 21.85
C LEU A 514 -10.99 15.01 20.83
N GLU A 515 -11.36 16.19 21.30
CA GLU A 515 -11.85 17.27 20.43
C GLU A 515 -11.79 18.66 21.08
N ALA A 516 -11.78 19.70 20.23
CA ALA A 516 -12.16 21.05 20.59
C ALA A 516 -13.65 21.26 20.29
N GLN A 517 -14.37 21.85 21.24
CA GLN A 517 -15.81 22.07 21.23
C GLN A 517 -16.12 23.56 21.27
N LEU A 518 -17.03 24.03 20.41
CA LEU A 518 -17.65 25.34 20.53
C LEU A 518 -18.93 25.22 21.36
N LEU A 519 -19.03 26.02 22.41
CA LEU A 519 -20.20 26.10 23.26
C LEU A 519 -20.90 27.44 23.06
N VAL A 520 -22.21 27.41 22.80
CA VAL A 520 -23.08 28.58 22.74
C VAL A 520 -24.25 28.35 23.69
N ASP A 521 -24.54 29.31 24.56
CA ASP A 521 -25.57 29.18 25.59
C ASP A 521 -25.41 27.91 26.48
N GLY A 522 -24.16 27.44 26.64
CA GLY A 522 -23.80 26.25 27.42
C GLY A 522 -23.92 24.91 26.70
N ALA A 523 -24.45 24.87 25.47
CA ALA A 523 -24.57 23.67 24.65
C ALA A 523 -23.40 23.54 23.65
N VAL A 524 -22.91 22.33 23.43
CA VAL A 524 -21.93 22.04 22.37
C VAL A 524 -22.63 22.12 21.01
N VAL A 525 -22.20 23.06 20.17
CA VAL A 525 -22.82 23.31 18.85
C VAL A 525 -21.92 22.91 17.68
N ARG A 526 -20.62 22.76 17.92
CA ARG A 526 -19.62 22.30 16.95
C ARG A 526 -18.49 21.57 17.68
N THR A 527 -17.87 20.62 16.98
CA THR A 527 -16.65 19.97 17.43
C THR A 527 -15.65 19.83 16.28
N LEU A 528 -14.37 19.67 16.61
CA LEU A 528 -13.30 19.33 15.68
C LEU A 528 -12.20 18.58 16.43
N ALA A 529 -11.43 17.76 15.73
CA ALA A 529 -10.24 17.09 16.27
C ALA A 529 -9.05 17.28 15.32
N GLY A 530 -7.90 16.69 15.65
CA GLY A 530 -6.72 16.66 14.80
C GLY A 530 -6.87 15.70 13.61
N ASN A 531 -5.73 15.32 13.01
CA ASN A 531 -5.64 14.43 11.84
C ASN A 531 -4.67 13.25 12.09
N ASP A 532 -4.45 12.87 13.37
CA ASP A 532 -3.40 11.94 13.79
C ASP A 532 -2.02 12.38 13.29
N ALA A 533 -1.72 13.67 13.50
CA ALA A 533 -0.60 14.38 12.91
C ALA A 533 -0.03 15.43 13.88
N GLY A 534 1.30 15.52 13.99
CA GLY A 534 1.96 16.50 14.85
C GLY A 534 1.88 17.92 14.28
N GLN A 535 1.68 18.02 12.97
CA GLN A 535 1.57 19.26 12.22
C GLN A 535 0.23 19.94 12.52
N LEU A 536 0.28 21.19 13.00
CA LEU A 536 -0.91 22.00 13.13
C LEU A 536 -1.30 22.59 11.76
N ASN A 537 -2.59 22.57 11.45
CA ASN A 537 -3.15 23.22 10.25
C ASN A 537 -4.50 23.88 10.53
N TRP A 538 -4.91 24.82 9.69
CA TRP A 538 -6.13 25.58 9.86
C TRP A 538 -7.38 24.71 9.65
N LYS A 539 -8.25 24.67 10.66
CA LYS A 539 -9.61 24.14 10.63
C LYS A 539 -10.58 25.22 11.07
N GLY A 540 -11.87 25.06 10.85
CA GLY A 540 -12.84 26.03 11.33
C GLY A 540 -14.29 25.66 11.14
N TRP A 541 -15.15 26.47 11.72
CA TRP A 541 -16.60 26.34 11.65
C TRP A 541 -17.22 27.61 11.08
N ASP A 542 -18.23 27.46 10.22
CA ASP A 542 -19.22 28.51 10.00
C ASP A 542 -20.10 28.59 11.26
N VAL A 543 -20.13 29.78 11.83
CA VAL A 543 -20.85 30.15 13.06
C VAL A 543 -21.73 31.38 12.84
N SER A 544 -22.00 31.75 11.58
CA SER A 544 -22.77 32.94 11.23
C SER A 544 -24.16 32.94 11.86
N GLU A 545 -24.76 31.77 12.10
CA GLU A 545 -26.05 31.64 12.79
C GLU A 545 -26.00 32.01 14.29
N PHE A 546 -24.80 32.07 14.87
CA PHE A 546 -24.57 32.46 16.26
C PHE A 546 -24.11 33.91 16.41
N ALA A 547 -24.19 34.72 15.34
CA ALA A 547 -23.77 36.11 15.36
C ALA A 547 -24.34 36.89 16.57
N GLY A 548 -23.44 37.55 17.31
CA GLY A 548 -23.77 38.33 18.52
C GLY A 548 -23.98 37.52 19.79
N LYS A 549 -23.97 36.18 19.75
CA LYS A 549 -24.07 35.35 20.95
C LYS A 549 -22.74 35.21 21.69
N GLN A 550 -22.84 34.89 22.97
CA GLN A 550 -21.70 34.53 23.80
C GLN A 550 -21.35 33.06 23.59
N ALA A 551 -20.06 32.79 23.43
CA ALA A 551 -19.52 31.46 23.22
C ALA A 551 -18.31 31.18 24.13
N ARG A 552 -17.99 29.90 24.29
CA ARG A 552 -16.75 29.40 24.91
C ARG A 552 -16.15 28.31 24.03
N LEU A 553 -14.82 28.22 24.03
CA LEU A 553 -14.12 27.06 23.50
C LEU A 553 -13.84 26.10 24.66
N ARG A 554 -14.06 24.80 24.46
CA ARG A 554 -13.65 23.75 25.41
C ARG A 554 -12.83 22.69 24.68
N ILE A 555 -11.64 22.41 25.18
CA ILE A 555 -10.82 21.29 24.74
C ILE A 555 -11.11 20.13 25.67
N VAL A 556 -11.38 18.95 25.12
CA VAL A 556 -11.69 17.72 25.83
C VAL A 556 -10.69 16.66 25.40
N ASP A 557 -9.98 16.09 26.37
CA ASP A 557 -9.10 14.95 26.17
C ASP A 557 -9.46 13.84 27.16
N GLN A 558 -10.01 12.76 26.63
CA GLN A 558 -10.30 11.51 27.33
C GLN A 558 -9.63 10.33 26.63
N ALA A 559 -8.75 10.59 25.67
CA ALA A 559 -8.09 9.55 24.90
C ALA A 559 -6.87 9.02 25.67
N THR A 560 -6.48 7.79 25.33
CA THR A 560 -5.21 7.19 25.76
C THR A 560 -4.59 6.40 24.60
N GLY A 561 -3.32 6.04 24.71
CA GLY A 561 -2.57 5.37 23.65
C GLY A 561 -2.23 6.30 22.47
N GLY A 562 -1.64 5.76 21.39
CA GLY A 562 -1.10 6.57 20.29
C GLY A 562 -2.08 7.63 19.76
N TRP A 563 -1.57 8.85 19.55
CA TRP A 563 -2.37 10.03 19.18
C TRP A 563 -3.49 10.37 20.17
N GLY A 564 -3.40 9.93 21.42
CA GLY A 564 -4.30 10.31 22.51
C GLY A 564 -4.04 11.73 23.02
N HIS A 565 -3.90 12.70 22.12
CA HIS A 565 -3.64 14.10 22.47
C HIS A 565 -4.05 15.07 21.35
N LEU A 566 -4.25 16.35 21.69
CA LEU A 566 -4.46 17.45 20.76
C LEU A 566 -3.42 18.55 20.97
N THR A 567 -3.04 19.18 19.87
CA THR A 567 -2.35 20.48 19.89
C THR A 567 -3.26 21.53 19.27
N LEU A 568 -3.37 22.67 19.94
CA LEU A 568 -4.24 23.76 19.50
C LEU A 568 -3.56 25.09 19.73
N ASP A 569 -3.55 25.90 18.69
CA ASP A 569 -2.97 27.23 18.68
C ASP A 569 -3.93 28.20 17.96
N HIS A 570 -3.69 29.51 18.10
CA HIS A 570 -4.30 30.60 17.35
C HIS A 570 -5.78 30.42 16.97
N ILE A 571 -6.66 31.02 17.77
CA ILE A 571 -8.10 31.00 17.52
C ILE A 571 -8.52 32.35 16.93
N MET A 572 -9.06 32.32 15.71
CA MET A 572 -9.37 33.51 14.92
C MET A 572 -10.87 33.63 14.66
N LEU A 573 -11.46 34.78 14.97
CA LEU A 573 -12.76 35.18 14.43
C LEU A 573 -12.57 35.85 13.08
N THR A 574 -13.17 35.29 12.03
CA THR A 574 -12.85 35.62 10.62
C THR A 574 -14.11 35.77 9.78
N ASP A 575 -14.08 36.61 8.74
CA ASP A 575 -15.22 36.77 7.81
C ASP A 575 -15.23 35.72 6.70
N GLN A 576 -14.14 34.96 6.54
CA GLN A 576 -13.95 33.92 5.54
C GLN A 576 -13.41 32.67 6.23
N ALA A 577 -13.75 31.49 5.72
CA ALA A 577 -13.18 30.24 6.19
C ALA A 577 -11.64 30.27 6.07
N ALA A 578 -10.94 29.76 7.09
CA ALA A 578 -9.50 29.64 7.00
C ALA A 578 -9.09 28.67 5.90
N VAL A 579 -8.03 29.03 5.19
CA VAL A 579 -7.44 28.22 4.13
C VAL A 579 -6.29 27.42 4.76
N PRO A 580 -6.32 26.08 4.67
CA PRO A 580 -5.24 25.24 5.21
C PRO A 580 -3.92 25.50 4.48
N ARG A 581 -2.80 25.37 5.18
CA ARG A 581 -1.47 25.25 4.58
C ARG A 581 -1.42 24.02 3.69
N SER A 582 -0.89 24.19 2.48
CA SER A 582 -0.55 23.13 1.54
C SER A 582 0.79 22.54 1.94
N ASP A 583 0.82 21.31 2.43
CA ASP A 583 2.04 20.55 2.75
C ASP A 583 2.55 19.77 1.53
N GLU A 584 2.46 20.40 0.36
CA GLU A 584 2.60 19.74 -0.93
C GLU A 584 4.05 19.41 -1.29
N THR A 585 4.22 18.28 -1.97
CA THR A 585 5.43 17.88 -2.70
C THR A 585 5.02 17.70 -4.15
N THR A 586 5.13 18.76 -4.95
CA THR A 586 4.44 18.84 -6.25
C THR A 586 5.26 19.55 -7.32
N VAL A 587 4.93 19.21 -8.56
CA VAL A 587 5.18 20.01 -9.74
C VAL A 587 3.88 20.74 -10.10
N ASN A 588 3.95 22.06 -10.26
CA ASN A 588 2.82 22.94 -10.58
C ASN A 588 3.04 23.67 -11.91
N LEU A 589 1.99 23.77 -12.73
CA LEU A 589 1.93 24.69 -13.86
C LEU A 589 1.29 26.00 -13.42
N VAL A 590 2.00 27.11 -13.58
CA VAL A 590 1.51 28.45 -13.26
C VAL A 590 1.24 29.20 -14.56
N VAL A 591 0.01 29.67 -14.75
CA VAL A 591 -0.39 30.51 -15.90
C VAL A 591 -1.03 31.78 -15.35
N ASP A 592 -0.54 32.95 -15.80
CA ASP A 592 -0.99 34.27 -15.32
C ASP A 592 -1.03 34.40 -13.78
N GLY A 593 -0.01 33.82 -13.12
CA GLY A 593 0.16 33.87 -11.67
C GLY A 593 -0.69 32.88 -10.87
N GLN A 594 -1.50 32.04 -11.52
CA GLN A 594 -2.34 31.03 -10.86
C GLN A 594 -1.84 29.62 -11.17
N VAL A 595 -1.83 28.74 -10.16
CA VAL A 595 -1.59 27.31 -10.37
C VAL A 595 -2.81 26.71 -11.08
N VAL A 596 -2.63 26.23 -12.30
CA VAL A 596 -3.72 25.66 -13.13
C VAL A 596 -3.63 24.15 -13.30
N ARG A 597 -2.48 23.55 -12.98
CA ARG A 597 -2.24 22.11 -12.90
C ARG A 597 -1.26 21.82 -11.77
N SER A 598 -1.40 20.68 -11.12
CA SER A 598 -0.54 20.20 -10.03
C SER A 598 -0.42 18.69 -10.12
N THR A 599 0.78 18.16 -9.90
CA THR A 599 1.05 16.72 -9.84
C THR A 599 2.07 16.44 -8.74
N SER A 600 1.78 15.50 -7.85
CA SER A 600 2.72 14.97 -6.87
C SER A 600 3.39 13.70 -7.39
N GLY A 601 4.37 13.19 -6.65
CA GLY A 601 4.84 11.83 -6.82
C GLY A 601 3.82 10.79 -6.32
N ALA A 602 4.26 9.53 -6.27
CA ALA A 602 3.45 8.38 -5.85
C ALA A 602 4.05 7.66 -4.63
N ASN A 603 4.74 8.40 -3.74
CA ASN A 603 5.55 7.85 -2.66
C ASN A 603 6.58 6.85 -3.19
N SER A 604 7.35 7.26 -4.21
CA SER A 604 8.28 6.39 -4.91
C SER A 604 9.55 7.11 -5.38
N GLU A 605 10.70 6.46 -5.22
CA GLU A 605 11.97 6.93 -5.81
C GLU A 605 12.09 6.64 -7.31
N VAL A 606 11.09 5.99 -7.90
CA VAL A 606 11.01 5.75 -9.34
C VAL A 606 10.21 6.87 -9.97
N LEU A 607 10.85 7.71 -10.79
CA LEU A 607 10.13 8.72 -11.54
C LEU A 607 9.32 8.05 -12.66
N ASP A 608 8.08 8.48 -12.88
CA ASP A 608 7.25 8.04 -14.01
C ASP A 608 6.68 9.25 -14.78
N TRP A 609 6.20 9.01 -16.00
CA TRP A 609 5.65 10.06 -16.84
C TRP A 609 4.32 10.58 -16.30
N ALA A 610 4.26 11.89 -16.10
CA ALA A 610 3.05 12.67 -16.00
C ALA A 610 2.86 13.51 -17.28
N SER A 611 1.61 13.86 -17.55
CA SER A 611 1.25 14.71 -18.68
C SER A 611 0.09 15.62 -18.32
N TRP A 612 0.19 16.89 -18.70
CA TRP A 612 -0.91 17.85 -18.61
C TRP A 612 -1.39 18.23 -20.01
N ASP A 613 -2.70 18.09 -20.27
CA ASP A 613 -3.35 18.79 -21.38
C ASP A 613 -3.42 20.29 -21.04
N VAL A 614 -2.77 21.09 -21.88
CA VAL A 614 -2.63 22.53 -21.75
C VAL A 614 -3.10 23.26 -23.01
N ALA A 615 -3.82 22.59 -23.92
CA ALA A 615 -4.27 23.16 -25.18
C ALA A 615 -5.11 24.44 -24.99
N GLU A 616 -5.87 24.50 -23.90
CA GLU A 616 -6.68 25.67 -23.49
C GLU A 616 -5.85 26.91 -23.11
N PHE A 617 -4.55 26.76 -22.83
CA PHE A 617 -3.64 27.84 -22.47
C PHE A 617 -2.75 28.32 -23.61
N ARG A 618 -2.94 27.82 -24.84
CA ARG A 618 -2.13 28.18 -26.01
C ARG A 618 -1.99 29.71 -26.17
N GLY A 619 -0.76 30.16 -26.37
CA GLY A 619 -0.38 31.57 -26.51
C GLY A 619 -0.22 32.35 -25.21
N ARG A 620 -0.54 31.77 -24.04
CA ARG A 620 -0.35 32.42 -22.73
C ARG A 620 1.06 32.17 -22.20
N SER A 621 1.51 33.07 -21.32
CA SER A 621 2.77 32.92 -20.58
C SER A 621 2.58 31.97 -19.40
N ALA A 622 3.52 31.05 -19.21
CA ALA A 622 3.49 30.06 -18.15
C ALA A 622 4.89 29.81 -17.57
N HIS A 623 4.96 29.28 -16.34
CA HIS A 623 6.18 28.67 -15.81
C HIS A 623 5.84 27.43 -14.99
N ILE A 624 6.84 26.56 -14.80
CA ILE A 624 6.76 25.42 -13.90
C ILE A 624 7.25 25.86 -12.52
N ARG A 625 6.54 25.49 -11.46
CA ARG A 625 6.96 25.66 -10.08
C ARG A 625 7.00 24.30 -9.39
N ILE A 626 8.16 23.91 -8.89
CA ILE A 626 8.32 22.70 -8.07
C ILE A 626 8.32 23.15 -6.61
N VAL A 627 7.56 22.44 -5.77
CA VAL A 627 7.35 22.76 -4.37
C VAL A 627 7.70 21.54 -3.53
N ASP A 628 8.50 21.77 -2.49
CA ASP A 628 8.70 20.84 -1.39
C ASP A 628 8.35 21.55 -0.09
N ASN A 629 7.17 21.24 0.45
CA ASN A 629 6.63 21.89 1.63
C ASN A 629 6.22 20.90 2.74
N ASN A 630 6.82 19.70 2.74
CA ASN A 630 6.54 18.64 3.69
C ASN A 630 7.81 18.14 4.37
N ARG A 631 7.80 18.01 5.70
CA ARG A 631 8.96 17.54 6.47
C ARG A 631 8.91 16.08 6.91
N PHE A 632 7.84 15.37 6.55
CA PHE A 632 7.46 14.12 7.19
C PHE A 632 7.10 13.07 6.14
N GLY A 633 7.38 11.81 6.44
CA GLY A 633 7.13 10.71 5.51
C GLY A 633 7.95 10.92 4.23
N TRP A 634 7.30 10.79 3.07
CA TRP A 634 7.92 11.07 1.77
C TRP A 634 7.99 12.57 1.48
N GLY A 635 8.57 13.35 2.40
CA GLY A 635 8.63 14.80 2.33
C GLY A 635 9.67 15.33 1.33
N HIS A 636 9.64 14.80 0.11
CA HIS A 636 10.49 15.22 -0.99
C HIS A 636 9.79 14.98 -2.34
N ILE A 637 10.26 15.63 -3.40
CA ILE A 637 9.82 15.50 -4.78
C ILE A 637 11.01 15.24 -5.70
N LEU A 638 10.81 14.35 -6.66
CA LEU A 638 11.74 14.12 -7.77
C LEU A 638 11.10 14.62 -9.05
N ALA A 639 11.86 15.33 -9.90
CA ALA A 639 11.35 15.78 -11.19
C ALA A 639 12.44 15.85 -12.26
N ASP A 640 12.07 15.52 -13.50
CA ASP A 640 12.99 15.54 -14.63
C ASP A 640 12.25 15.71 -15.98
N GLU A 641 13.00 16.04 -17.03
CA GLU A 641 12.58 16.02 -18.44
C GLU A 641 11.21 16.69 -18.76
N PHE A 642 11.07 17.97 -18.45
CA PHE A 642 9.94 18.80 -18.85
C PHE A 642 9.97 19.07 -20.36
N ILE A 643 8.96 18.60 -21.09
CA ILE A 643 8.87 18.63 -22.55
C ILE A 643 7.49 19.11 -23.00
N ALA A 644 7.43 20.21 -23.74
CA ALA A 644 6.25 20.62 -24.49
C ALA A 644 6.09 19.73 -25.73
N SER A 645 4.95 19.07 -25.90
CA SER A 645 4.73 18.06 -26.93
C SER A 645 3.33 18.11 -27.54
N ALA A 646 3.19 17.60 -28.76
CA ALA A 646 1.91 17.41 -29.41
C ALA A 646 1.15 16.18 -28.90
N GLN A 647 1.78 15.28 -28.13
CA GLN A 647 1.17 14.05 -27.63
C GLN A 647 1.47 13.85 -26.14
N PRO A 648 0.54 13.25 -25.37
CA PRO A 648 0.79 12.95 -23.98
C PRO A 648 1.74 11.77 -23.84
N ALA A 649 2.69 11.88 -22.90
CA ALA A 649 3.41 10.73 -22.39
C ALA A 649 2.48 9.89 -21.49
N LYS A 650 2.67 8.56 -21.49
CA LYS A 650 1.90 7.66 -20.64
C LYS A 650 2.79 7.12 -19.52
N PRO A 651 2.28 7.00 -18.29
CA PRO A 651 2.99 6.33 -17.20
C PRO A 651 3.45 4.94 -17.65
N ARG A 652 4.72 4.60 -17.41
CA ARG A 652 5.32 3.29 -17.69
C ARG A 652 4.56 2.20 -16.97
N ILE A 653 4.14 2.46 -15.74
CA ILE A 653 3.41 1.52 -14.90
C ILE A 653 2.14 0.99 -15.60
N ASN A 654 1.49 1.82 -16.44
CA ASN A 654 0.30 1.44 -17.20
C ASN A 654 0.61 0.57 -18.43
N THR A 655 1.88 0.50 -18.84
CA THR A 655 2.32 -0.30 -19.98
C THR A 655 2.79 -1.70 -19.60
N TYR A 656 3.08 -1.93 -18.33
CA TYR A 656 3.52 -3.22 -17.82
C TYR A 656 2.39 -4.25 -17.78
N ASP A 657 2.78 -5.51 -17.77
CA ASP A 657 1.86 -6.64 -17.74
C ASP A 657 1.61 -7.06 -16.28
N TRP A 658 0.45 -6.69 -15.75
CA TRP A 658 0.03 -6.97 -14.37
C TRP A 658 -0.83 -8.22 -14.28
N LEU A 659 -0.65 -8.99 -13.20
CA LEU A 659 -1.52 -10.12 -12.86
C LEU A 659 -2.89 -9.65 -12.38
N ASP A 660 -2.97 -8.50 -11.74
CA ASP A 660 -4.23 -7.89 -11.33
C ASP A 660 -4.04 -6.38 -11.26
N TYR A 661 -5.09 -5.64 -11.56
CA TYR A 661 -5.09 -4.18 -11.55
C TYR A 661 -5.80 -3.58 -10.33
N GLY A 662 -6.35 -4.42 -9.44
CA GLY A 662 -6.86 -4.01 -8.14
C GLY A 662 -5.77 -3.99 -7.07
N ARG A 663 -6.13 -3.54 -5.87
CA ARG A 663 -5.19 -3.42 -4.74
C ARG A 663 -4.97 -4.73 -4.00
N ASP A 664 -5.94 -5.64 -4.04
CA ASP A 664 -6.00 -6.78 -3.12
C ASP A 664 -5.73 -8.11 -3.84
N TYR A 665 -4.63 -8.19 -4.60
CA TYR A 665 -4.14 -9.44 -5.20
C TYR A 665 -2.62 -9.48 -5.20
N TYR A 666 -2.04 -10.02 -4.12
CA TYR A 666 -0.60 -10.04 -3.87
C TYR A 666 -0.05 -11.43 -3.58
N ALA A 667 1.28 -11.58 -3.58
CA ALA A 667 2.01 -12.82 -3.30
C ALA A 667 1.46 -14.01 -4.10
N SER A 668 1.03 -13.74 -5.33
CA SER A 668 0.32 -14.71 -6.14
C SER A 668 1.29 -15.74 -6.70
N VAL A 669 1.01 -17.01 -6.39
CA VAL A 669 1.82 -18.15 -6.82
C VAL A 669 0.90 -19.28 -7.27
N SER A 670 1.44 -20.28 -7.96
CA SER A 670 0.67 -21.38 -8.51
C SER A 670 0.81 -22.70 -7.75
N PHE A 671 -0.18 -23.58 -7.89
CA PHE A 671 -0.08 -24.96 -7.40
C PHE A 671 1.01 -25.76 -8.13
N GLY A 672 1.84 -26.47 -7.36
CA GLY A 672 2.72 -27.52 -7.86
C GLY A 672 1.99 -28.85 -8.11
N ASN A 673 2.55 -29.69 -8.98
CA ASN A 673 2.08 -31.07 -9.25
C ASN A 673 0.58 -31.17 -9.65
N MET A 674 0.06 -30.16 -10.34
CA MET A 674 -1.31 -30.15 -10.87
C MET A 674 -1.50 -31.19 -12.00
N PRO A 675 -2.68 -31.82 -12.11
CA PRO A 675 -3.00 -32.71 -13.22
C PRO A 675 -3.32 -31.94 -14.52
N ASP A 676 -3.25 -32.64 -15.64
CA ASP A 676 -3.65 -32.17 -16.99
C ASP A 676 -2.96 -30.88 -17.45
N ASP A 677 -1.73 -30.64 -17.00
CA ASP A 677 -0.93 -29.44 -17.28
C ASP A 677 -1.66 -28.11 -16.95
N LYS A 678 -2.69 -28.18 -16.11
CA LYS A 678 -3.41 -26.99 -15.66
C LYS A 678 -2.55 -26.17 -14.71
N ARG A 679 -2.69 -24.85 -14.82
CA ARG A 679 -2.08 -23.90 -13.90
C ARG A 679 -3.20 -23.19 -13.14
N VAL A 680 -3.22 -23.38 -11.82
CA VAL A 680 -4.13 -22.67 -10.91
C VAL A 680 -3.29 -21.82 -9.96
N MET A 681 -3.69 -20.55 -9.80
CA MET A 681 -3.06 -19.58 -8.90
C MET A 681 -4.03 -19.12 -7.81
N LEU A 682 -3.46 -18.74 -6.67
CA LEU A 682 -4.14 -17.98 -5.61
C LEU A 682 -3.25 -16.79 -5.26
N GLY A 683 -3.88 -15.66 -4.94
CA GLY A 683 -3.22 -14.50 -4.34
C GLY A 683 -3.75 -14.25 -2.93
N TRP A 684 -2.94 -13.60 -2.11
CA TRP A 684 -3.39 -12.98 -0.88
C TRP A 684 -4.31 -11.80 -1.22
N MET A 685 -5.55 -11.84 -0.75
CA MET A 685 -6.57 -10.82 -1.01
C MET A 685 -6.55 -9.76 0.08
N ASN A 686 -5.48 -8.96 0.06
CA ASN A 686 -5.25 -7.80 0.92
C ASN A 686 -4.09 -6.97 0.32
N ASN A 687 -3.77 -5.83 0.92
CA ASN A 687 -2.66 -4.97 0.50
C ASN A 687 -1.84 -4.51 1.69
N TRP A 688 -0.50 -4.54 1.57
CA TRP A 688 0.40 -4.14 2.65
C TRP A 688 0.20 -2.69 3.14
N ASP A 689 -0.34 -1.79 2.32
CA ASP A 689 -0.67 -0.42 2.73
C ASP A 689 -1.59 -0.36 3.94
N TYR A 690 -2.55 -1.28 4.04
CA TYR A 690 -3.61 -1.25 5.07
C TYR A 690 -3.91 -2.61 5.71
N ALA A 691 -3.14 -3.66 5.40
CA ALA A 691 -3.46 -5.01 5.81
C ALA A 691 -3.64 -5.17 7.32
N ASN A 692 -2.90 -4.43 8.15
CA ASN A 692 -3.02 -4.44 9.61
C ASN A 692 -4.27 -3.71 10.14
N ALA A 693 -4.90 -2.85 9.34
CA ALA A 693 -5.99 -1.97 9.74
C ALA A 693 -7.38 -2.46 9.32
N ILE A 694 -7.48 -3.50 8.46
CA ILE A 694 -8.79 -3.96 7.99
C ILE A 694 -9.71 -4.36 9.16
N PRO A 695 -11.01 -4.02 9.10
CA PRO A 695 -11.94 -4.13 10.23
C PRO A 695 -12.50 -5.55 10.41
N THR A 696 -11.64 -6.56 10.44
CA THR A 696 -12.01 -7.98 10.62
C THR A 696 -11.56 -8.54 11.96
N PHE A 697 -12.40 -9.38 12.57
CA PHE A 697 -12.11 -10.09 13.81
C PHE A 697 -12.98 -11.36 13.92
N PRO A 698 -12.47 -12.51 14.42
CA PRO A 698 -11.14 -12.73 15.02
C PRO A 698 -10.02 -13.06 14.03
N TRP A 699 -10.23 -12.93 12.72
CA TRP A 699 -9.24 -13.20 11.68
C TRP A 699 -8.82 -11.91 10.98
N ARG A 700 -7.77 -12.02 10.17
CA ARG A 700 -7.35 -10.98 9.24
C ARG A 700 -6.88 -11.60 7.93
N SER A 701 -7.36 -11.00 6.84
CA SER A 701 -7.14 -11.39 5.44
C SER A 701 -7.91 -12.61 4.95
N ALA A 702 -7.92 -12.78 3.63
CA ALA A 702 -8.43 -13.93 2.90
C ALA A 702 -7.53 -14.23 1.69
N MET A 703 -7.73 -15.37 1.03
CA MET A 703 -7.19 -15.65 -0.29
C MET A 703 -8.18 -15.21 -1.37
N SER A 704 -7.69 -14.86 -2.56
CA SER A 704 -8.50 -14.63 -3.75
C SER A 704 -9.25 -15.91 -4.16
N LEU A 705 -10.10 -15.80 -5.18
CA LEU A 705 -10.56 -16.98 -5.91
C LEU A 705 -9.37 -17.77 -6.48
N PRO A 706 -9.46 -19.11 -6.54
CA PRO A 706 -8.52 -19.92 -7.31
C PRO A 706 -8.72 -19.61 -8.80
N ARG A 707 -7.64 -19.24 -9.50
CA ARG A 707 -7.69 -18.80 -10.91
C ARG A 707 -6.97 -19.81 -11.80
N GLU A 708 -7.69 -20.41 -12.74
CA GLU A 708 -7.06 -21.07 -13.89
C GLU A 708 -6.43 -19.99 -14.79
N VAL A 709 -5.13 -20.14 -15.08
CA VAL A 709 -4.39 -19.19 -15.92
C VAL A 709 -3.95 -19.82 -17.24
N GLY A 710 -3.99 -19.02 -18.30
CA GLY A 710 -3.57 -19.42 -19.66
C GLY A 710 -3.00 -18.24 -20.43
N LEU A 711 -2.41 -18.50 -21.60
CA LEU A 711 -1.96 -17.44 -22.51
C LEU A 711 -2.91 -17.31 -23.69
N THR A 712 -3.34 -16.09 -24.00
CA THR A 712 -4.12 -15.78 -25.21
C THR A 712 -3.31 -14.89 -26.13
N GLN A 713 -3.28 -15.18 -27.43
CA GLN A 713 -2.60 -14.32 -28.40
C GLN A 713 -3.34 -12.98 -28.56
N THR A 714 -2.60 -11.87 -28.44
CA THR A 714 -3.12 -10.52 -28.68
C THR A 714 -2.26 -9.79 -29.72
N PRO A 715 -2.69 -8.63 -30.25
CA PRO A 715 -1.85 -7.81 -31.13
C PRO A 715 -0.52 -7.39 -30.49
N ALA A 716 -0.45 -7.32 -29.15
CA ALA A 716 0.77 -6.99 -28.40
C ALA A 716 1.62 -8.22 -28.03
N GLY A 717 1.29 -9.40 -28.57
CA GLY A 717 1.87 -10.69 -28.20
C GLY A 717 0.96 -11.52 -27.27
N PRO A 718 1.39 -12.72 -26.85
CA PRO A 718 0.67 -13.51 -25.86
C PRO A 718 0.49 -12.74 -24.55
N ARG A 719 -0.70 -12.80 -23.95
CA ARG A 719 -1.02 -12.20 -22.64
C ARG A 719 -1.68 -13.21 -21.73
N LEU A 720 -1.40 -13.09 -20.44
CA LEU A 720 -2.00 -13.94 -19.44
C LEU A 720 -3.50 -13.64 -19.36
N THR A 721 -4.28 -14.71 -19.28
CA THR A 721 -5.72 -14.70 -19.07
C THR A 721 -6.03 -15.49 -17.82
N GLN A 722 -7.00 -15.03 -17.05
CA GLN A 722 -7.41 -15.64 -15.78
C GLN A 722 -8.89 -15.92 -15.79
N LYS A 723 -9.27 -17.09 -15.28
CA LYS A 723 -10.67 -17.45 -15.04
C LYS A 723 -10.78 -18.04 -13.65
N ALA A 724 -11.83 -17.70 -12.92
CA ALA A 724 -12.14 -18.44 -11.70
C ALA A 724 -12.21 -19.94 -12.03
N ALA A 725 -11.62 -20.78 -11.18
CA ALA A 725 -11.61 -22.22 -11.38
C ALA A 725 -13.04 -22.74 -11.48
N LYS A 726 -13.25 -23.79 -12.29
CA LYS A 726 -14.60 -24.32 -12.58
C LYS A 726 -15.38 -24.72 -11.33
N GLN A 727 -14.67 -25.09 -10.26
CA GLN A 727 -15.24 -25.45 -8.97
C GLN A 727 -15.93 -24.26 -8.27
N VAL A 728 -15.43 -23.03 -8.49
CA VAL A 728 -16.11 -21.79 -8.06
C VAL A 728 -17.44 -21.63 -8.79
N ASP A 729 -17.44 -21.81 -10.11
CA ASP A 729 -18.68 -21.80 -10.90
C ASP A 729 -19.64 -22.94 -10.51
N GLY A 730 -19.12 -24.04 -9.97
CA GLY A 730 -19.90 -25.16 -9.41
C GLY A 730 -20.67 -24.81 -8.12
N LEU A 731 -20.34 -23.70 -7.45
CA LEU A 731 -21.09 -23.19 -6.29
C LEU A 731 -22.33 -22.40 -6.71
N ALA A 732 -22.49 -22.06 -7.99
CA ALA A 732 -23.59 -21.24 -8.46
C ALA A 732 -24.95 -21.95 -8.34
N TYR A 733 -25.94 -21.22 -7.82
CA TYR A 733 -27.35 -21.63 -7.90
C TYR A 733 -27.91 -21.38 -9.31
N ALA A 734 -29.21 -21.63 -9.50
CA ALA A 734 -29.92 -21.09 -10.66
C ALA A 734 -29.89 -19.54 -10.63
N PRO A 735 -29.80 -18.86 -11.79
CA PRO A 735 -29.88 -17.41 -11.85
C PRO A 735 -31.13 -16.89 -11.14
N SER A 736 -30.97 -15.91 -10.26
CA SER A 736 -32.08 -15.24 -9.57
C SER A 736 -32.66 -14.10 -10.41
N TYR A 737 -31.87 -13.54 -11.32
CA TYR A 737 -32.29 -12.49 -12.24
C TYR A 737 -31.58 -12.64 -13.59
N THR A 738 -32.30 -12.37 -14.68
CA THR A 738 -31.75 -12.35 -16.04
C THR A 738 -32.48 -11.33 -16.91
N GLU A 739 -31.72 -10.56 -17.67
CA GLU A 739 -32.22 -9.59 -18.64
C GLU A 739 -31.49 -9.80 -19.98
N ALA A 740 -32.10 -10.59 -20.87
CA ALA A 740 -31.49 -11.00 -22.14
C ALA A 740 -31.87 -10.12 -23.35
N ALA A 741 -32.98 -9.37 -23.26
CA ALA A 741 -33.44 -8.51 -24.35
C ALA A 741 -32.61 -7.22 -24.50
N GLY A 742 -31.82 -6.88 -23.48
CA GLY A 742 -31.10 -5.62 -23.37
C GLY A 742 -32.03 -4.40 -23.31
N ARG A 743 -31.48 -3.25 -22.92
CA ARG A 743 -32.21 -1.97 -22.96
C ARG A 743 -31.25 -0.78 -23.00
N ALA A 744 -31.76 0.36 -23.48
CA ALA A 744 -31.07 1.63 -23.30
C ALA A 744 -31.12 2.04 -21.82
N LEU A 745 -30.00 2.57 -21.32
CA LEU A 745 -29.84 3.16 -20.01
C LEU A 745 -29.71 4.67 -20.21
N SER A 746 -30.78 5.41 -19.92
CA SER A 746 -30.73 6.87 -19.89
C SER A 746 -29.80 7.34 -18.77
N PRO A 747 -29.30 8.60 -18.81
CA PRO A 747 -28.49 9.16 -17.74
C PRO A 747 -29.10 8.94 -16.34
N GLY A 748 -28.27 8.58 -15.37
CA GLY A 748 -28.62 8.31 -13.98
C GLY A 748 -28.53 6.84 -13.56
N THR A 749 -28.90 6.58 -12.31
CA THR A 749 -28.85 5.25 -11.68
C THR A 749 -30.21 4.56 -11.71
N HIS A 750 -30.20 3.28 -12.08
CA HIS A 750 -31.38 2.44 -12.29
C HIS A 750 -31.30 1.21 -11.39
N ALA A 751 -31.98 1.27 -10.24
CA ALA A 751 -32.06 0.13 -9.31
C ALA A 751 -32.66 -1.11 -10.00
N LEU A 752 -32.07 -2.27 -9.74
CA LEU A 752 -32.62 -3.55 -10.20
C LEU A 752 -33.66 -4.09 -9.20
N PRO A 753 -34.54 -5.02 -9.63
CA PRO A 753 -35.47 -5.69 -8.73
C PRO A 753 -34.74 -6.44 -7.61
N SER A 754 -35.41 -6.66 -6.48
CA SER A 754 -34.84 -7.37 -5.31
C SER A 754 -34.31 -8.79 -5.63
N ALA A 755 -34.79 -9.41 -6.70
CA ALA A 755 -34.28 -10.70 -7.18
C ALA A 755 -32.82 -10.63 -7.69
N ALA A 756 -32.32 -9.44 -8.03
CA ALA A 756 -30.92 -9.19 -8.41
C ALA A 756 -30.04 -8.78 -7.21
N SER A 757 -30.61 -8.60 -6.01
CA SER A 757 -29.88 -8.15 -4.83
C SER A 757 -29.26 -9.32 -4.06
N GLY A 758 -28.04 -9.14 -3.53
CA GLY A 758 -27.34 -10.14 -2.73
C GLY A 758 -25.91 -9.72 -2.35
N GLN A 759 -25.39 -10.31 -1.27
CA GLN A 759 -24.00 -10.12 -0.80
C GLN A 759 -23.03 -11.20 -1.30
N VAL A 760 -23.54 -12.31 -1.83
CA VAL A 760 -22.76 -13.50 -2.22
C VAL A 760 -23.29 -13.97 -3.57
N GLN A 761 -22.70 -13.48 -4.66
CA GLN A 761 -23.24 -13.65 -6.00
C GLN A 761 -22.19 -13.50 -7.11
N ARG A 762 -22.47 -14.13 -8.24
CA ARG A 762 -21.78 -13.89 -9.51
C ARG A 762 -22.71 -13.09 -10.41
N ILE A 763 -22.17 -12.05 -11.05
CA ILE A 763 -22.86 -11.20 -12.01
C ILE A 763 -22.12 -11.29 -13.34
N ASP A 764 -22.82 -11.74 -14.38
CA ASP A 764 -22.33 -11.71 -15.76
C ASP A 764 -23.06 -10.56 -16.47
N VAL A 765 -22.32 -9.53 -16.92
CA VAL A 765 -22.89 -8.33 -17.53
C VAL A 765 -22.13 -7.94 -18.80
N THR A 766 -22.89 -7.62 -19.85
CA THR A 766 -22.37 -7.04 -21.09
C THR A 766 -23.13 -5.76 -21.39
N PHE A 767 -22.40 -4.67 -21.59
CA PHE A 767 -22.99 -3.39 -22.00
C PHE A 767 -22.14 -2.72 -23.08
N ASN A 768 -22.77 -1.89 -23.90
CA ASN A 768 -22.11 -0.98 -24.82
C ASN A 768 -22.20 0.42 -24.21
N PRO A 769 -21.07 1.13 -23.99
CA PRO A 769 -21.09 2.43 -23.34
C PRO A 769 -21.82 3.50 -24.14
N GLY A 770 -21.99 3.31 -25.46
CA GLY A 770 -22.75 4.20 -26.32
C GLY A 770 -22.17 5.62 -26.33
N THR A 771 -22.96 6.57 -25.86
CA THR A 771 -22.54 7.98 -25.71
C THR A 771 -22.24 8.36 -24.26
N ALA A 772 -22.41 7.43 -23.32
CA ALA A 772 -22.13 7.68 -21.91
C ALA A 772 -20.62 7.88 -21.70
N ALA A 773 -20.27 8.88 -20.91
CA ALA A 773 -18.89 9.09 -20.48
C ALA A 773 -18.46 7.97 -19.53
N LYS A 774 -19.35 7.57 -18.61
CA LYS A 774 -19.18 6.43 -17.72
C LYS A 774 -20.46 5.58 -17.70
N SER A 775 -20.32 4.27 -17.61
CA SER A 775 -21.47 3.37 -17.45
C SER A 775 -21.07 2.06 -16.80
N GLY A 776 -22.01 1.39 -16.13
CA GLY A 776 -21.71 0.12 -15.48
C GLY A 776 -22.78 -0.33 -14.49
N ILE A 777 -22.31 -0.96 -13.41
CA ILE A 777 -23.12 -1.59 -12.38
C ILE A 777 -22.60 -1.21 -10.99
N THR A 778 -23.49 -1.03 -10.03
CA THR A 778 -23.14 -0.93 -8.60
C THR A 778 -23.58 -2.19 -7.88
N VAL A 779 -22.80 -2.61 -6.88
CA VAL A 779 -23.06 -3.80 -6.05
C VAL A 779 -22.94 -3.43 -4.58
N LEU A 780 -23.43 -4.32 -3.71
CA LEU A 780 -23.38 -4.15 -2.25
C LEU A 780 -23.93 -2.79 -1.79
N GLY A 781 -25.02 -2.34 -2.44
CA GLY A 781 -25.63 -1.06 -2.12
C GLY A 781 -26.66 -1.13 -1.00
N ASP A 782 -26.86 -0.02 -0.30
CA ASP A 782 -27.91 0.17 0.72
C ASP A 782 -28.78 1.43 0.48
N GLY A 783 -28.55 2.12 -0.65
CA GLY A 783 -29.20 3.38 -1.02
C GLY A 783 -28.41 4.65 -0.63
N ALA A 784 -27.39 4.53 0.22
CA ALA A 784 -26.47 5.61 0.59
C ALA A 784 -25.02 5.32 0.18
N SER A 785 -24.60 4.05 0.27
CA SER A 785 -23.29 3.53 -0.08
C SER A 785 -23.42 2.41 -1.12
N SER A 786 -22.38 2.20 -1.93
CA SER A 786 -22.25 1.09 -2.88
C SER A 786 -20.83 1.01 -3.44
N THR A 787 -20.42 -0.18 -3.89
CA THR A 787 -19.23 -0.32 -4.73
C THR A 787 -19.62 -0.14 -6.19
N VAL A 788 -18.93 0.75 -6.91
CA VAL A 788 -19.21 1.06 -8.32
C VAL A 788 -18.23 0.31 -9.21
N ILE A 789 -18.73 -0.39 -10.22
CA ILE A 789 -17.93 -1.12 -11.21
C ILE A 789 -18.33 -0.59 -12.59
N GLY A 790 -17.43 0.14 -13.23
CA GLY A 790 -17.75 0.93 -14.42
C GLY A 790 -16.77 0.79 -15.56
N TYR A 791 -17.13 1.39 -16.69
CA TYR A 791 -16.26 1.67 -17.81
C TYR A 791 -16.20 3.17 -18.06
N ASP A 792 -15.00 3.73 -18.14
CA ASP A 792 -14.75 5.11 -18.55
C ASP A 792 -14.40 5.13 -20.05
N ALA A 793 -15.25 5.78 -20.85
CA ALA A 793 -15.10 5.83 -22.30
C ALA A 793 -13.95 6.75 -22.75
N ALA A 794 -13.55 7.72 -21.93
CA ALA A 794 -12.46 8.64 -22.24
C ALA A 794 -11.09 7.98 -22.02
N THR A 795 -10.93 7.26 -20.92
CA THR A 795 -9.67 6.55 -20.61
C THR A 795 -9.60 5.13 -21.17
N GLN A 796 -10.75 4.57 -21.59
CA GLN A 796 -10.90 3.20 -22.06
C GLN A 796 -10.54 2.16 -20.99
N GLU A 797 -11.01 2.40 -19.76
CA GLU A 797 -10.69 1.58 -18.59
C GLU A 797 -11.95 1.02 -17.95
N VAL A 798 -11.88 -0.23 -17.51
CA VAL A 798 -12.79 -0.75 -16.49
C VAL A 798 -12.25 -0.34 -15.12
N TYR A 799 -13.11 0.08 -14.20
CA TYR A 799 -12.70 0.50 -12.87
C TYR A 799 -13.61 -0.06 -11.77
N ILE A 800 -13.05 -0.18 -10.57
CA ILE A 800 -13.77 -0.34 -9.31
C ILE A 800 -13.56 0.96 -8.52
N ASP A 801 -14.65 1.63 -8.16
CA ASP A 801 -14.64 2.75 -7.22
C ASP A 801 -15.26 2.26 -5.90
N ARG A 802 -14.40 2.19 -4.87
CA ARG A 802 -14.77 1.79 -3.51
C ARG A 802 -14.74 2.97 -2.53
N GLY A 803 -14.69 4.20 -3.02
CA GLY A 803 -14.62 5.39 -2.15
C GLY A 803 -15.86 5.60 -1.28
N ASN A 804 -16.99 4.98 -1.63
CA ASN A 804 -18.21 4.96 -0.83
C ASN A 804 -18.78 3.53 -0.69
N SER A 805 -17.92 2.53 -0.49
CA SER A 805 -18.32 1.11 -0.38
C SER A 805 -18.74 0.65 1.02
N GLY A 806 -19.07 1.58 1.94
CA GLY A 806 -19.35 1.29 3.34
C GLY A 806 -18.25 1.81 4.28
N ASN A 807 -17.70 0.96 5.13
CA ASN A 807 -16.61 1.32 6.04
C ASN A 807 -15.29 1.50 5.28
N VAL A 808 -14.97 2.73 4.92
CA VAL A 808 -13.71 3.12 4.25
C VAL A 808 -12.76 3.92 5.15
N GLY A 809 -13.25 4.36 6.32
CA GLY A 809 -12.56 5.33 7.18
C GLY A 809 -11.45 4.75 8.05
N PHE A 810 -11.22 3.44 8.02
CA PHE A 810 -10.19 2.79 8.84
C PHE A 810 -8.76 3.00 8.32
N HIS A 811 -8.59 3.42 7.07
CA HIS A 811 -7.27 3.76 6.50
C HIS A 811 -7.37 4.78 5.36
N PRO A 812 -6.52 5.82 5.30
CA PRO A 812 -6.60 6.88 4.30
C PRO A 812 -6.38 6.41 2.86
N LEU A 813 -5.58 5.35 2.66
CA LEU A 813 -5.30 4.78 1.33
C LEU A 813 -6.34 3.73 0.87
N PHE A 814 -7.35 3.43 1.68
CA PHE A 814 -8.34 2.42 1.31
C PHE A 814 -9.39 2.95 0.33
N SER A 815 -9.89 4.18 0.54
CA SER A 815 -10.82 4.82 -0.38
C SER A 815 -10.13 5.12 -1.72
N SER A 816 -10.44 4.33 -2.76
CA SER A 816 -9.72 4.34 -4.03
C SER A 816 -10.64 4.11 -5.25
N VAL A 817 -10.10 4.48 -6.42
CA VAL A 817 -10.60 4.06 -7.73
C VAL A 817 -9.47 3.31 -8.43
N ASP A 818 -9.65 2.02 -8.64
CA ASP A 818 -8.64 1.12 -9.18
C ASP A 818 -9.10 0.63 -10.56
N SER A 819 -8.22 0.65 -11.56
CA SER A 819 -8.64 0.55 -12.97
C SER A 819 -7.69 -0.26 -13.85
N ALA A 820 -8.26 -0.84 -14.90
CA ALA A 820 -7.56 -1.66 -15.88
C ALA A 820 -7.88 -1.21 -17.32
N PRO A 821 -6.88 -1.11 -18.21
CA PRO A 821 -7.11 -0.78 -19.61
C PRO A 821 -7.86 -1.91 -20.30
N VAL A 822 -9.06 -1.61 -20.81
CA VAL A 822 -9.95 -2.56 -21.47
C VAL A 822 -10.49 -1.95 -22.76
N LEU A 823 -10.07 -2.51 -23.88
CA LEU A 823 -10.66 -2.15 -25.17
C LEU A 823 -12.01 -2.84 -25.31
N VAL A 824 -13.00 -2.11 -25.83
CA VAL A 824 -14.28 -2.69 -26.25
C VAL A 824 -14.07 -3.75 -27.33
N ASP A 825 -14.96 -4.73 -27.39
CA ASP A 825 -14.94 -5.76 -28.45
C ASP A 825 -15.29 -5.17 -29.84
N ALA A 826 -15.26 -6.02 -30.87
CA ALA A 826 -15.58 -5.62 -32.25
C ALA A 826 -17.02 -5.08 -32.43
N GLN A 827 -17.91 -5.33 -31.47
CA GLN A 827 -19.28 -4.82 -31.43
C GLN A 827 -19.42 -3.60 -30.49
N GLY A 828 -18.31 -3.10 -29.96
CA GLY A 828 -18.27 -1.97 -29.04
C GLY A 828 -18.74 -2.30 -27.63
N ASN A 829 -18.78 -3.58 -27.23
CA ASN A 829 -19.21 -3.97 -25.89
C ASN A 829 -18.05 -4.15 -24.92
N VAL A 830 -18.35 -3.93 -23.65
CA VAL A 830 -17.57 -4.34 -22.49
C VAL A 830 -18.28 -5.53 -21.86
N THR A 831 -17.57 -6.64 -21.66
CA THR A 831 -18.10 -7.83 -20.98
C THR A 831 -17.34 -8.07 -19.68
N LEU A 832 -18.08 -8.13 -18.58
CA LEU A 832 -17.57 -8.33 -17.23
C LEU A 832 -18.21 -9.56 -16.60
N ARG A 833 -17.40 -10.35 -15.91
CA ARG A 833 -17.84 -11.32 -14.91
C ARG A 833 -17.36 -10.86 -13.56
N ILE A 834 -18.27 -10.69 -12.61
CA ILE A 834 -18.02 -10.08 -11.31
C ILE A 834 -18.39 -11.11 -10.24
N TYR A 835 -17.45 -11.45 -9.37
CA TYR A 835 -17.72 -12.22 -8.17
C TYR A 835 -17.78 -11.28 -6.98
N VAL A 836 -18.89 -11.34 -6.25
CA VAL A 836 -19.16 -10.54 -5.05
C VAL A 836 -19.22 -11.49 -3.86
N ASP A 837 -18.44 -11.20 -2.83
CA ASP A 837 -18.54 -11.82 -1.50
C ASP A 837 -18.76 -10.71 -0.46
N ARG A 838 -18.99 -11.10 0.79
CA ARG A 838 -19.34 -10.20 1.89
C ARG A 838 -18.34 -9.04 2.11
N SER A 839 -17.10 -9.21 1.66
CA SER A 839 -16.05 -8.20 1.80
C SER A 839 -15.08 -8.12 0.62
N SER A 840 -15.50 -8.57 -0.57
CA SER A 840 -14.65 -8.49 -1.77
C SER A 840 -15.46 -8.42 -3.06
N VAL A 841 -14.82 -7.83 -4.06
CA VAL A 841 -15.27 -7.81 -5.46
C VAL A 841 -14.09 -8.22 -6.35
N GLU A 842 -14.28 -9.27 -7.16
CA GLU A 842 -13.32 -9.70 -8.20
C GLU A 842 -13.95 -9.57 -9.59
N VAL A 843 -13.42 -8.68 -10.42
CA VAL A 843 -13.89 -8.41 -11.79
C VAL A 843 -12.97 -9.07 -12.79
N PHE A 844 -13.54 -9.87 -13.70
CA PHE A 844 -12.87 -10.48 -14.85
C PHE A 844 -13.42 -9.85 -16.13
N ALA A 845 -12.64 -8.99 -16.76
CA ALA A 845 -13.03 -8.27 -17.97
C ALA A 845 -12.57 -8.99 -19.24
N GLN A 846 -13.39 -8.92 -20.30
CA GLN A 846 -13.09 -9.46 -21.63
C GLN A 846 -12.63 -10.93 -21.60
N GLY A 847 -13.36 -11.77 -20.86
CA GLY A 847 -13.04 -13.20 -20.75
C GLY A 847 -11.80 -13.51 -19.92
N GLY A 848 -11.36 -12.56 -19.08
CA GLY A 848 -10.23 -12.75 -18.17
C GLY A 848 -8.92 -12.15 -18.63
N LEU A 849 -8.92 -11.35 -19.71
CA LEU A 849 -7.72 -10.63 -20.17
C LEU A 849 -7.24 -9.58 -19.18
N ARG A 850 -8.15 -9.05 -18.37
CA ARG A 850 -7.87 -8.11 -17.28
C ARG A 850 -8.67 -8.51 -16.06
N THR A 851 -8.08 -8.36 -14.88
CA THR A 851 -8.75 -8.58 -13.60
C THR A 851 -8.52 -7.40 -12.68
N ILE A 852 -9.51 -7.11 -11.83
CA ILE A 852 -9.43 -6.12 -10.76
C ILE A 852 -10.01 -6.77 -9.51
N THR A 853 -9.24 -6.79 -8.42
CA THR A 853 -9.62 -7.41 -7.14
C THR A 853 -9.46 -6.43 -6.01
N ASP A 854 -10.58 -6.10 -5.37
CA ASP A 854 -10.59 -5.21 -4.22
C ASP A 854 -11.43 -5.78 -3.08
N GLN A 855 -10.92 -5.63 -1.86
CA GLN A 855 -11.71 -5.74 -0.65
C GLN A 855 -12.65 -4.53 -0.54
N VAL A 856 -13.80 -4.77 0.06
CA VAL A 856 -14.84 -3.77 0.37
C VAL A 856 -15.44 -4.11 1.73
N PHE A 857 -15.90 -3.13 2.49
CA PHE A 857 -16.48 -3.36 3.83
C PHE A 857 -17.89 -2.75 3.91
N PRO A 858 -18.87 -3.34 3.21
CA PRO A 858 -20.20 -2.78 3.05
C PRO A 858 -20.98 -2.73 4.36
N ALA A 859 -21.96 -1.82 4.46
CA ALA A 859 -22.84 -1.75 5.62
C ALA A 859 -23.64 -3.06 5.80
N GLU A 860 -24.11 -3.31 7.03
CA GLU A 860 -24.94 -4.47 7.32
C GLU A 860 -26.20 -4.50 6.45
N GLY A 861 -26.44 -5.63 5.78
CA GLY A 861 -27.58 -5.81 4.88
C GLY A 861 -27.43 -5.16 3.49
N ALA A 862 -26.32 -4.47 3.20
CA ALA A 862 -26.09 -3.87 1.89
C ALA A 862 -25.91 -4.96 0.82
N GLY A 863 -26.81 -4.97 -0.16
CA GLY A 863 -26.87 -6.00 -1.21
C GLY A 863 -27.60 -5.54 -2.46
N GLN A 864 -28.05 -4.29 -2.53
CA GLN A 864 -28.70 -3.73 -3.70
C GLN A 864 -27.74 -3.70 -4.89
N VAL A 865 -28.29 -3.97 -6.07
CA VAL A 865 -27.60 -3.85 -7.36
C VAL A 865 -28.31 -2.82 -8.22
N ALA A 866 -27.57 -1.96 -8.90
CA ALA A 866 -28.11 -0.98 -9.84
C ALA A 866 -27.24 -0.88 -11.09
N LEU A 867 -27.82 -0.43 -12.20
CA LEU A 867 -27.07 -0.06 -13.41
C LEU A 867 -26.98 1.46 -13.49
N PHE A 868 -25.92 2.00 -14.10
CA PHE A 868 -25.80 3.45 -14.27
C PHE A 868 -25.25 3.82 -15.65
N ALA A 869 -25.56 5.05 -16.07
CA ALA A 869 -24.95 5.72 -17.21
C ALA A 869 -24.83 7.22 -16.89
N ASP A 870 -23.65 7.80 -17.09
CA ASP A 870 -23.36 9.20 -16.81
C ASP A 870 -22.86 9.92 -18.06
N GLY A 871 -23.24 11.19 -18.22
CA GLY A 871 -22.82 12.00 -19.37
C GLY A 871 -23.40 11.59 -20.73
N GLY A 872 -24.28 10.58 -20.77
CA GLY A 872 -24.90 10.11 -22.01
C GLY A 872 -25.73 8.83 -21.82
N THR A 873 -26.07 8.18 -22.93
CA THR A 873 -26.85 6.92 -22.92
C THR A 873 -25.95 5.73 -23.20
N ALA A 874 -26.03 4.71 -22.32
CA ALA A 874 -25.42 3.41 -22.52
C ALA A 874 -26.48 2.37 -22.92
N HIS A 875 -26.04 1.18 -23.32
CA HIS A 875 -26.93 0.08 -23.71
C HIS A 875 -26.54 -1.21 -22.98
N LEU A 876 -27.39 -1.66 -22.07
CA LEU A 876 -27.29 -3.02 -21.54
C LEU A 876 -27.58 -4.01 -22.67
N LYS A 877 -26.69 -4.98 -22.88
CA LYS A 877 -26.88 -6.08 -23.83
C LYS A 877 -27.41 -7.33 -23.13
N SER A 878 -26.80 -7.68 -22.01
CA SER A 878 -27.24 -8.79 -21.18
C SER A 878 -26.82 -8.62 -19.73
N LEU A 879 -27.64 -9.10 -18.81
CA LEU A 879 -27.31 -9.21 -17.39
C LEU A 879 -27.82 -10.54 -16.86
N THR A 880 -26.98 -11.27 -16.14
CA THR A 880 -27.37 -12.45 -15.36
C THR A 880 -26.80 -12.32 -13.96
N VAL A 881 -27.65 -12.44 -12.94
CA VAL A 881 -27.24 -12.47 -11.53
C VAL A 881 -27.51 -13.86 -10.98
N THR A 882 -26.48 -14.46 -10.40
CA THR A 882 -26.50 -15.83 -9.93
C THR A 882 -26.00 -15.90 -8.49
N PRO A 883 -26.85 -16.23 -7.51
CA PRO A 883 -26.39 -16.43 -6.13
C PRO A 883 -25.34 -17.53 -6.05
N ILE A 884 -24.34 -17.35 -5.19
CA ILE A 884 -23.27 -18.33 -4.95
C ILE A 884 -23.50 -19.02 -3.61
N LYS A 885 -23.34 -20.34 -3.58
CA LYS A 885 -23.43 -21.13 -2.37
C LYS A 885 -22.21 -20.87 -1.48
N GLN A 886 -22.47 -20.66 -0.19
CA GLN A 886 -21.42 -20.64 0.84
C GLN A 886 -20.66 -21.97 0.84
N ALA A 887 -19.33 -21.91 0.82
CA ALA A 887 -18.44 -23.06 0.84
C ALA A 887 -17.59 -23.15 2.12
N MET A 888 -17.42 -22.03 2.82
CA MET A 888 -16.63 -21.93 4.04
C MET A 888 -17.46 -22.15 5.30
N PHE A 889 -16.84 -22.81 6.30
CA PHE A 889 -17.39 -23.02 7.64
C PHE A 889 -18.77 -23.71 7.69
N LEU A 890 -19.03 -24.64 6.77
CA LEU A 890 -20.35 -25.29 6.67
C LEU A 890 -20.76 -26.10 7.91
N GLU A 891 -19.81 -26.74 8.59
CA GLU A 891 -20.11 -27.58 9.75
C GLU A 891 -20.55 -26.77 10.97
N SER A 892 -19.90 -25.64 11.24
CA SER A 892 -20.30 -24.74 12.33
C SER A 892 -21.71 -24.18 12.11
N LEU A 893 -22.05 -23.82 10.87
CA LEU A 893 -23.38 -23.32 10.52
C LEU A 893 -24.47 -24.38 10.65
N LYS A 894 -24.17 -25.65 10.31
CA LYS A 894 -25.10 -26.77 10.52
C LYS A 894 -25.39 -26.99 12.00
N ALA A 895 -24.39 -26.89 12.86
CA ALA A 895 -24.54 -27.05 14.31
C ALA A 895 -25.49 -26.01 14.92
N VAL A 896 -25.41 -24.74 14.48
CA VAL A 896 -26.33 -23.67 14.91
C VAL A 896 -27.77 -23.97 14.50
N ASN A 897 -27.99 -24.36 13.24
CA ASN A 897 -29.32 -24.64 12.72
C ASN A 897 -29.98 -25.87 13.39
N ALA A 898 -29.19 -26.86 13.80
CA ALA A 898 -29.69 -28.01 14.57
C ALA A 898 -30.03 -27.65 16.02
N GLY A 899 -29.23 -26.80 16.67
CA GLY A 899 -29.48 -26.32 18.04
C GLY A 899 -30.72 -25.43 18.17
N GLY A 900 -31.03 -24.64 17.15
CA GLY A 900 -32.25 -23.81 17.10
C GLY A 900 -33.55 -24.60 16.96
N LYS A 901 -33.53 -25.73 16.23
CA LYS A 901 -34.71 -26.60 16.07
C LYS A 901 -35.04 -27.46 17.29
N ALA A 902 -34.09 -27.65 18.22
CA ALA A 902 -34.32 -28.40 19.46
C ALA A 902 -34.89 -27.54 20.62
N ARG A 903 -35.04 -26.22 20.40
CA ARG A 903 -35.58 -25.26 21.39
C ARG A 903 -36.89 -24.59 20.95
N GLY A 904 -37.54 -25.10 19.91
CA GLY A 904 -38.83 -24.60 19.38
C GLY A 904 -40.03 -25.37 19.89
#